data_AF-A0A2G6N3H7-F1
#
_entry.id   AF-A0A2G6N3H7-F1
#
_cell.length_a   1.000
_cell.length_b   1.000
_cell.length_c   1.000
_cell.angle_alpha   90.00
_cell.angle_beta   90.00
_cell.angle_gamma   90.00
#
_symmetry.space_group_name_H-M   'P 1'
#
loop_
_entity.id
_entity.type
_entity.pdbx_description
1 polymer ?
#
loop_
_entity_poly.entity_id
_entity_poly.type
_entity_poly.pdbx_seq_one_letter_code
_entity_poly.pdbx_strand_id
1 'polypeptide(L)'
;MTMPKNNIQRCLLLVSCMLLVSMMVQQWLPARAWALTPKEQYYRAEKAYSDLKKNVRHQKYRDKWLNCIDKFEKVTRLKPNGPWAAAGLYKSGLLYLELYKRSYLSSDRGKAMDAFERIVNRYPKSRYAPKSRSQLKELKQKQKKTAQKAPAPSHLARAHKAYKQLMDSPRKQKYRDQWEKCIDRFKVVYRANTRGPHAAESMYMIGYLYKGLSGVSRRADDKKLAMDYFRRVKHDFSGSPFARKAAAELRGQPAPHPKKAPDDPLADVIAKNQPPASAPSKITEDIALRTGLVTVKGLRFWSNPNYTRIVIDADRETNFSHRLLKKDPSIKKPQRLYIDLTKSRLGKNIPKFIPINDELLSDARAGQYTPASVRIVVDIKSFKHYKIFSLKNPFRIVLDVWGQETRTQTAGQKAPTRPSTGKVPAGAIARQLALGVSRIVIDPGHGGKDYGAPGYLKGVHEKHIVLQIAKRLARKVESDLKCDAVLTRSTDRFLTLEERTAIANTQNADLFVSIHTNAVRDKRAYGIETYFLNLATDDDAIRVAARENATSTKNISDLESILSDLMQNAKINESSRLAAMVQNETCLHLKKKFSHIRNKGVKQAPFYVLLGAQMPALLVETSFISNPRECKRLTSAKYQEALCDGIIKGIRNYIREISPKASFRQQSSVDANG
;
A
#
# COMPACT_ATOMS: atom_id res chain seq x y z
N MET A 1 34.64 28.04 75.75
CA MET A 1 35.48 27.08 75.01
C MET A 1 35.25 27.27 73.52
N THR A 2 36.11 28.07 72.90
CA THR A 2 36.05 28.47 71.49
C THR A 2 36.81 27.44 70.66
N MET A 3 36.12 26.66 69.82
CA MET A 3 36.82 25.87 68.81
C MET A 3 37.50 26.82 67.81
N PRO A 4 38.76 26.59 67.44
CA PRO A 4 39.48 27.46 66.51
C PRO A 4 38.78 27.45 65.15
N LYS A 5 38.53 28.64 64.58
CA LYS A 5 37.83 28.87 63.30
C LYS A 5 38.33 27.98 62.14
N ASN A 6 39.60 27.54 62.20
CA ASN A 6 40.21 26.63 61.22
C ASN A 6 39.57 25.23 61.18
N ASN A 7 38.98 24.73 62.27
CA ASN A 7 38.34 23.41 62.29
C ASN A 7 36.95 23.44 61.66
N ILE A 8 36.22 24.56 61.77
CA ILE A 8 34.91 24.74 61.16
C ILE A 8 35.05 24.86 59.64
N GLN A 9 36.02 25.63 59.16
CA GLN A 9 36.32 25.73 57.72
C GLN A 9 36.77 24.39 57.12
N ARG A 10 37.58 23.61 57.83
CA ARG A 10 37.98 22.26 57.39
C ARG A 10 36.80 21.28 57.36
N CYS A 11 35.91 21.32 58.34
CA CYS A 11 34.68 20.52 58.33
C CYS A 11 33.74 20.93 57.19
N LEU A 12 33.54 22.22 56.95
CA LEU A 12 32.72 22.71 55.82
C LEU A 12 33.32 22.35 54.46
N LEU A 13 34.64 22.39 54.32
CA LEU A 13 35.32 21.97 53.10
C LEU A 13 35.23 20.46 52.88
N LEU A 14 35.36 19.65 53.93
CA LEU A 14 35.19 18.19 53.86
C LEU A 14 33.75 17.79 53.53
N VAL A 15 32.75 18.45 54.14
CA VAL A 15 31.33 18.21 53.83
C VAL A 15 31.00 18.67 52.40
N SER A 16 31.56 19.80 51.96
CA SER A 16 31.40 20.29 50.59
C SER A 16 32.07 19.35 49.56
N CYS A 17 33.27 18.86 49.85
CA CYS A 17 33.94 17.84 49.03
C CYS A 17 33.17 16.52 49.00
N MET A 18 32.62 16.04 50.11
CA MET A 18 31.80 14.83 50.13
C MET A 18 30.48 15.00 49.34
N LEU A 19 29.85 16.17 49.41
CA LEU A 19 28.66 16.48 48.62
C LEU A 19 28.98 16.59 47.11
N LEU A 20 30.11 17.20 46.75
CA LEU A 20 30.58 17.28 45.37
C LEU A 20 30.95 15.90 44.80
N VAL A 21 31.63 15.06 45.58
CA VAL A 21 31.93 13.67 45.20
C VAL A 21 30.64 12.86 45.06
N SER A 22 29.68 13.02 45.97
CA SER A 22 28.36 12.38 45.88
C SER A 22 27.58 12.80 44.63
N MET A 23 27.57 14.11 44.30
CA MET A 23 26.93 14.63 43.09
C MET A 23 27.65 14.18 41.80
N MET A 24 28.98 14.08 41.80
CA MET A 24 29.73 13.56 40.65
C MET A 24 29.50 12.05 40.45
N VAL A 25 29.40 11.26 41.53
CA VAL A 25 29.05 9.83 41.47
C VAL A 25 27.62 9.63 40.95
N GLN A 26 26.67 10.52 41.29
CA GLN A 26 25.31 10.48 40.75
C GLN A 26 25.21 10.87 39.26
N GLN A 27 26.13 11.69 38.75
CA GLN A 27 26.19 12.05 37.33
C GLN A 27 26.89 10.99 36.44
N TRP A 28 27.64 10.07 37.05
CA TRP A 28 28.33 8.96 36.37
C TRP A 28 27.61 7.61 36.47
N LEU A 29 26.49 7.54 37.18
CA LEU A 29 25.59 6.40 37.11
C LEU A 29 24.63 6.60 35.92
N PRO A 30 24.76 5.84 34.82
CA PRO A 30 23.77 5.90 33.76
C PRO A 30 22.42 5.55 34.39
N ALA A 31 21.44 6.46 34.29
CA ALA A 31 20.06 6.14 34.56
C ALA A 31 19.67 4.97 33.65
N ARG A 32 19.81 3.74 34.16
CA ARG A 32 19.34 2.54 33.50
C ARG A 32 17.84 2.72 33.45
N ALA A 33 17.29 3.16 32.33
CA ALA A 33 15.89 2.95 32.05
C ALA A 33 15.73 1.43 31.93
N TRP A 34 15.35 0.77 33.02
CA TRP A 34 15.13 -0.66 33.04
C TRP A 34 14.01 -0.95 32.02
N ALA A 35 14.36 -1.57 30.91
CA ALA A 35 13.36 -2.03 29.95
C ALA A 35 12.43 -3.01 30.68
N LEU A 36 11.14 -2.68 30.72
CA LEU A 36 10.15 -3.48 31.43
C LEU A 36 10.27 -4.93 31.03
N THR A 37 10.41 -5.78 32.05
CA THR A 37 10.46 -7.22 31.88
C THR A 37 9.16 -7.72 31.24
N PRO A 38 9.17 -8.86 30.53
CA PRO A 38 7.94 -9.45 29.99
C PRO A 38 6.85 -9.65 31.06
N LYS A 39 7.25 -9.91 32.31
CA LYS A 39 6.36 -10.00 33.47
C LYS A 39 5.64 -8.67 33.73
N GLU A 40 6.38 -7.57 33.83
CA GLU A 40 5.80 -6.24 34.08
C GLU A 40 4.92 -5.77 32.93
N GLN A 41 5.32 -6.05 31.68
CA GLN A 41 4.50 -5.72 30.52
C GLN A 41 3.20 -6.52 30.48
N TYR A 42 3.24 -7.78 30.89
CA TYR A 42 2.05 -8.60 31.04
C TYR A 42 1.08 -8.01 32.08
N TYR A 43 1.58 -7.57 33.24
CA TYR A 43 0.72 -6.93 34.25
C TYR A 43 0.17 -5.58 33.79
N ARG A 44 0.92 -4.79 33.01
CA ARG A 44 0.39 -3.57 32.38
C ARG A 44 -0.70 -3.88 31.36
N ALA A 45 -0.56 -4.98 30.61
CA ALA A 45 -1.59 -5.45 29.69
C ALA A 45 -2.87 -5.90 30.44
N GLU A 46 -2.72 -6.63 31.56
CA GLU A 46 -3.85 -6.99 32.45
C GLU A 46 -4.54 -5.75 33.03
N LYS A 47 -3.78 -4.73 33.45
CA LYS A 47 -4.37 -3.46 33.92
C LYS A 47 -5.18 -2.79 32.82
N ALA A 48 -4.62 -2.66 31.61
CA ALA A 48 -5.33 -2.09 30.47
C ALA A 48 -6.60 -2.87 30.10
N TYR A 49 -6.56 -4.19 30.25
CA TYR A 49 -7.73 -5.04 30.08
C TYR A 49 -8.79 -4.79 31.15
N SER A 50 -8.38 -4.70 32.41
CA SER A 50 -9.27 -4.34 33.52
C SER A 50 -9.95 -3.00 33.28
N ASP A 51 -9.19 -1.98 32.86
CA ASP A 51 -9.70 -0.64 32.56
C ASP A 51 -10.72 -0.67 31.40
N LEU A 52 -10.45 -1.47 30.36
CA LEU A 52 -11.39 -1.70 29.26
C LEU A 52 -12.69 -2.36 29.76
N LYS A 53 -12.59 -3.36 30.64
CA LYS A 53 -13.75 -4.08 31.20
C LYS A 53 -14.58 -3.22 32.16
N LYS A 54 -13.99 -2.22 32.81
CA LYS A 54 -14.71 -1.25 33.64
C LYS A 54 -15.42 -0.17 32.82
N ASN A 55 -14.93 0.14 31.62
CA ASN A 55 -15.51 1.18 30.78
C ASN A 55 -16.45 0.60 29.71
N VAL A 56 -17.75 0.58 30.01
CA VAL A 56 -18.81 0.06 29.11
C VAL A 56 -18.86 0.80 27.78
N ARG A 57 -18.54 2.10 27.75
CA ARG A 57 -18.48 2.91 26.52
C ARG A 57 -17.34 2.45 25.62
N HIS A 58 -16.15 2.22 26.17
CA HIS A 58 -14.98 1.74 25.42
C HIS A 58 -15.15 0.33 24.89
N GLN A 59 -15.90 -0.54 25.58
CA GLN A 59 -16.21 -1.89 25.10
C GLN A 59 -17.01 -1.93 23.79
N LYS A 60 -17.68 -0.83 23.41
CA LYS A 60 -18.41 -0.74 22.14
C LYS A 60 -17.47 -0.55 20.93
N TYR A 61 -16.25 -0.07 21.16
CA TYR A 61 -15.35 0.32 20.08
C TYR A 61 -14.23 -0.70 19.87
N ARG A 62 -14.17 -1.25 18.65
CA ARG A 62 -13.23 -2.30 18.24
C ARG A 62 -11.76 -1.91 18.44
N ASP A 63 -11.39 -0.66 18.20
CA ASP A 63 -10.02 -0.16 18.39
C ASP A 63 -9.55 -0.30 19.84
N LYS A 64 -10.44 -0.13 20.82
CA LYS A 64 -10.10 -0.26 22.24
C LYS A 64 -9.75 -1.70 22.62
N TRP A 65 -10.45 -2.68 22.05
CA TRP A 65 -10.11 -4.11 22.19
C TRP A 65 -8.79 -4.44 21.51
N LEU A 66 -8.58 -3.96 20.28
CA LEU A 66 -7.33 -4.19 19.54
C LEU A 66 -6.12 -3.57 20.24
N ASN A 67 -6.26 -2.39 20.83
CA ASN A 67 -5.22 -1.74 21.63
C ASN A 67 -4.86 -2.56 22.89
N CYS A 68 -5.86 -3.23 23.50
CA CYS A 68 -5.61 -4.11 24.62
C CYS A 68 -4.89 -5.41 24.19
N ILE A 69 -5.30 -5.98 23.06
CA ILE A 69 -4.69 -7.17 22.47
C ILE A 69 -3.22 -6.91 22.09
N ASP A 70 -2.93 -5.78 21.45
CA ASP A 70 -1.56 -5.40 21.07
C ASP A 70 -0.62 -5.34 22.27
N LYS A 71 -1.11 -4.93 23.45
CA LYS A 71 -0.33 -4.93 24.69
C LYS A 71 0.04 -6.35 25.14
N PHE A 72 -0.84 -7.33 25.00
CA PHE A 72 -0.52 -8.73 25.28
C PHE A 72 0.39 -9.35 24.22
N GLU A 73 0.21 -8.99 22.94
CA GLU A 73 1.11 -9.44 21.86
C GLU A 73 2.52 -8.85 21.99
N LYS A 74 2.66 -7.65 22.55
CA LYS A 74 3.97 -7.07 22.91
C LYS A 74 4.74 -7.95 23.89
N VAL A 75 4.08 -8.54 24.88
CA VAL A 75 4.70 -9.49 25.84
C VAL A 75 5.35 -10.65 25.08
N THR A 76 4.65 -11.20 24.09
CA THR A 76 5.13 -12.30 23.24
C THR A 76 6.30 -11.88 22.37
N ARG A 77 6.29 -10.66 21.82
CA ARG A 77 7.36 -10.15 20.95
C ARG A 77 8.67 -9.89 21.69
N LEU A 78 8.62 -9.54 22.98
CA LEU A 78 9.81 -9.15 23.75
C LEU A 78 10.73 -10.31 24.09
N LYS A 79 10.17 -11.42 24.57
CA LYS A 79 10.91 -12.66 24.84
C LYS A 79 10.12 -13.83 24.26
N PRO A 80 10.21 -14.07 22.93
CA PRO A 80 9.41 -15.08 22.25
C PRO A 80 9.61 -16.50 22.76
N ASN A 81 10.69 -16.81 23.45
CA ASN A 81 10.95 -18.14 24.02
C ASN A 81 10.75 -18.17 25.54
N GLY A 82 10.26 -17.08 26.14
CA GLY A 82 10.06 -16.94 27.57
C GLY A 82 8.69 -17.41 28.06
N PRO A 83 8.54 -17.74 29.36
CA PRO A 83 7.29 -18.28 29.93
C PRO A 83 6.10 -17.31 29.82
N TRP A 84 6.37 -16.00 29.77
CA TRP A 84 5.36 -14.94 29.60
C TRP A 84 4.83 -14.80 28.17
N ALA A 85 5.55 -15.32 27.16
CA ALA A 85 5.10 -15.24 25.77
C ALA A 85 3.86 -16.09 25.50
N ALA A 86 3.81 -17.29 26.09
CA ALA A 86 2.63 -18.16 26.05
C ALA A 86 1.46 -17.54 26.83
N ALA A 87 1.73 -16.86 27.95
CA ALA A 87 0.70 -16.15 28.71
C ALA A 87 0.08 -14.99 27.90
N GLY A 88 0.93 -14.18 27.26
CA GLY A 88 0.51 -13.08 26.39
C GLY A 88 -0.33 -13.57 25.21
N LEU A 89 0.15 -14.57 24.47
CA LEU A 89 -0.59 -15.20 23.37
C LEU A 89 -1.95 -15.74 23.82
N TYR A 90 -1.99 -16.39 24.99
CA TYR A 90 -3.22 -16.99 25.49
C TYR A 90 -4.28 -15.92 25.79
N LYS A 91 -3.86 -14.82 26.43
CA LYS A 91 -4.74 -13.68 26.70
C LYS A 91 -5.18 -12.98 25.42
N SER A 92 -4.29 -12.80 24.43
CA SER A 92 -4.66 -12.29 23.11
C SER A 92 -5.72 -13.17 22.43
N GLY A 93 -5.56 -14.50 22.48
CA GLY A 93 -6.55 -15.45 21.95
C GLY A 93 -7.92 -15.31 22.62
N LEU A 94 -7.97 -15.19 23.95
CA LEU A 94 -9.22 -14.97 24.69
C LEU A 94 -9.87 -13.62 24.36
N LEU A 95 -9.08 -12.55 24.27
CA LEU A 95 -9.57 -11.22 23.90
C LEU A 95 -10.13 -11.19 22.47
N TYR A 96 -9.50 -11.90 21.54
CA TYR A 96 -10.05 -12.08 20.19
C TYR A 96 -11.37 -12.86 20.20
N LEU A 97 -11.55 -13.84 21.10
CA LEU A 97 -12.85 -14.49 21.29
C LEU A 97 -13.91 -13.57 21.87
N GLU A 98 -13.56 -12.74 22.87
CA GLU A 98 -14.49 -11.73 23.40
C GLU A 98 -14.87 -10.70 22.33
N LEU A 99 -13.90 -10.27 21.53
CA LEU A 99 -14.14 -9.36 20.41
C LEU A 99 -15.03 -10.01 19.35
N TYR A 100 -14.79 -11.28 18.99
CA TYR A 100 -15.63 -12.04 18.06
C TYR A 100 -17.09 -12.11 18.52
N LYS A 101 -17.34 -12.34 19.82
CA LYS A 101 -18.71 -12.37 20.38
C LYS A 101 -19.47 -11.05 20.17
N ARG A 102 -18.74 -9.94 20.00
CA ARG A 102 -19.30 -8.58 19.84
C ARG A 102 -19.32 -8.13 18.38
N SER A 103 -18.28 -8.45 17.63
CA SER A 103 -18.10 -8.02 16.24
C SER A 103 -18.80 -8.93 15.25
N TYR A 104 -19.04 -10.20 15.63
CA TYR A 104 -19.48 -11.28 14.76
C TYR A 104 -18.57 -11.54 13.54
N LEU A 105 -17.36 -10.97 13.52
CA LEU A 105 -16.42 -11.12 12.41
C LEU A 105 -15.66 -12.43 12.52
N SER A 106 -15.80 -13.32 11.53
CA SER A 106 -15.07 -14.59 11.45
C SER A 106 -13.54 -14.40 11.48
N SER A 107 -13.03 -13.24 11.06
CA SER A 107 -11.62 -12.88 11.16
C SER A 107 -11.10 -12.82 12.61
N ASP A 108 -11.91 -12.37 13.57
CA ASP A 108 -11.50 -12.32 14.99
C ASP A 108 -11.43 -13.72 15.58
N ARG A 109 -12.40 -14.57 15.22
CA ARG A 109 -12.35 -15.99 15.55
C ARG A 109 -11.13 -16.67 14.94
N GLY A 110 -10.78 -16.34 13.69
CA GLY A 110 -9.57 -16.84 13.03
C GLY A 110 -8.30 -16.43 13.78
N LYS A 111 -8.20 -15.18 14.22
CA LYS A 111 -7.06 -14.69 15.03
C LYS A 111 -6.98 -15.34 16.41
N ALA A 112 -8.12 -15.63 17.04
CA ALA A 112 -8.15 -16.41 18.27
C ALA A 112 -7.61 -17.83 18.07
N MET A 113 -8.02 -18.49 16.98
CA MET A 113 -7.54 -19.84 16.62
C MET A 113 -6.03 -19.84 16.34
N ASP A 114 -5.52 -18.87 15.56
CA ASP A 114 -4.07 -18.72 15.31
C ASP A 114 -3.29 -18.57 16.62
N ALA A 115 -3.75 -17.71 17.53
CA ALA A 115 -3.08 -17.51 18.81
C ALA A 115 -3.01 -18.81 19.63
N PHE A 116 -4.10 -19.59 19.69
CA PHE A 116 -4.11 -20.88 20.37
C PHE A 116 -3.28 -21.95 19.67
N GLU A 117 -3.28 -22.02 18.34
CA GLU A 117 -2.47 -22.97 17.56
C GLU A 117 -0.98 -22.68 17.73
N ARG A 118 -0.58 -21.41 17.74
CA ARG A 118 0.80 -21.00 18.04
C ARG A 118 1.23 -21.40 19.45
N ILE A 119 0.33 -21.38 20.44
CA ILE A 119 0.65 -21.87 21.79
C ILE A 119 0.91 -23.37 21.78
N VAL A 120 0.05 -24.14 21.11
CA VAL A 120 0.19 -25.60 21.01
C VAL A 120 1.46 -26.01 20.28
N ASN A 121 1.81 -25.31 19.20
CA ASN A 121 2.93 -25.66 18.34
C ASN A 121 4.27 -25.16 18.89
N ARG A 122 4.32 -23.93 19.42
CA ARG A 122 5.57 -23.29 19.83
C ARG A 122 5.88 -23.43 21.33
N TYR A 123 4.87 -23.67 22.16
CA TYR A 123 5.02 -23.78 23.61
C TYR A 123 4.35 -25.04 24.17
N PRO A 124 4.66 -26.25 23.64
CA PRO A 124 3.96 -27.47 24.01
C PRO A 124 4.08 -27.83 25.51
N LYS A 125 5.17 -27.42 26.17
CA LYS A 125 5.40 -27.60 27.62
C LYS A 125 4.76 -26.51 28.50
N SER A 126 4.09 -25.53 27.92
CA SER A 126 3.46 -24.44 28.68
C SER A 126 2.15 -24.87 29.33
N ARG A 127 1.84 -24.33 30.53
CA ARG A 127 0.53 -24.47 31.18
C ARG A 127 -0.67 -24.00 30.33
N TYR A 128 -0.41 -23.21 29.29
CA TYR A 128 -1.43 -22.71 28.36
C TYR A 128 -1.66 -23.63 27.17
N ALA A 129 -0.78 -24.59 26.89
CA ALA A 129 -0.95 -25.57 25.81
C ALA A 129 -2.21 -26.44 25.98
N PRO A 130 -2.45 -27.10 27.13
CA PRO A 130 -3.68 -27.88 27.33
C PRO A 130 -4.93 -27.00 27.27
N LYS A 131 -4.87 -25.78 27.83
CA LYS A 131 -5.99 -24.82 27.76
C LYS A 131 -6.29 -24.38 26.33
N SER A 132 -5.26 -24.15 25.52
CA SER A 132 -5.38 -23.78 24.10
C SER A 132 -5.94 -24.92 23.26
N ARG A 133 -5.52 -26.17 23.52
CA ARG A 133 -6.12 -27.36 22.89
C ARG A 133 -7.61 -27.47 23.20
N SER A 134 -8.02 -27.21 24.46
CA SER A 134 -9.43 -27.18 24.86
C SER A 134 -10.21 -26.10 24.12
N GLN A 135 -9.70 -24.85 24.08
CA GLN A 135 -10.32 -23.76 23.32
C GLN A 135 -10.45 -24.09 21.83
N LEU A 136 -9.41 -24.66 21.21
CA LEU A 136 -9.46 -25.10 19.81
C LEU A 136 -10.48 -26.21 19.58
N LYS A 137 -10.58 -27.18 20.48
CA LYS A 137 -11.58 -28.25 20.42
C LYS A 137 -12.99 -27.66 20.49
N GLU A 138 -13.24 -26.75 21.43
CA GLU A 138 -14.54 -26.07 21.56
C GLU A 138 -14.88 -25.23 20.33
N LEU A 139 -13.90 -24.48 19.79
CA LEU A 139 -14.08 -23.66 18.59
C LEU A 139 -14.34 -24.52 17.35
N LYS A 140 -13.64 -25.65 17.19
CA LYS A 140 -13.82 -26.61 16.09
C LYS A 140 -15.14 -27.39 16.24
N GLN A 141 -15.54 -27.74 17.46
CA GLN A 141 -16.82 -28.40 17.74
C GLN A 141 -18.00 -27.44 17.56
N LYS A 142 -17.88 -26.17 17.97
CA LYS A 142 -18.84 -25.12 17.64
C LYS A 142 -18.89 -24.90 16.14
N GLN A 143 -17.76 -24.93 15.41
CA GLN A 143 -17.76 -24.91 13.94
C GLN A 143 -18.59 -26.05 13.35
N LYS A 144 -18.38 -27.28 13.86
CA LYS A 144 -19.10 -28.48 13.43
C LYS A 144 -20.59 -28.44 13.78
N LYS A 145 -20.96 -27.93 14.97
CA LYS A 145 -22.35 -27.72 15.41
C LYS A 145 -23.05 -26.58 14.64
N THR A 146 -22.34 -25.49 14.32
CA THR A 146 -22.88 -24.40 13.47
C THR A 146 -23.02 -24.85 12.01
N ALA A 147 -22.26 -25.86 11.59
CA ALA A 147 -22.41 -26.51 10.29
C ALA A 147 -23.53 -27.59 10.27
N GLN A 148 -23.95 -28.09 11.43
CA GLN A 148 -25.00 -29.12 11.57
C GLN A 148 -26.38 -28.57 11.98
N LYS A 149 -26.46 -27.39 12.61
CA LYS A 149 -27.73 -26.68 12.86
C LYS A 149 -28.03 -25.76 11.67
N ALA A 150 -29.05 -26.08 10.89
CA ALA A 150 -29.71 -25.14 9.98
C ALA A 150 -31.24 -25.22 10.17
N PRO A 151 -32.03 -24.15 9.91
CA PRO A 151 -31.67 -22.95 9.13
C PRO A 151 -32.08 -21.59 9.75
N ALA A 152 -31.19 -20.59 9.62
CA ALA A 152 -31.58 -19.33 8.98
C ALA A 152 -31.24 -19.52 7.49
N PRO A 153 -32.05 -19.04 6.53
CA PRO A 153 -32.13 -19.61 5.19
C PRO A 153 -30.74 -19.71 4.57
N SER A 154 -30.40 -20.94 4.15
CA SER A 154 -29.13 -21.24 3.48
C SER A 154 -28.88 -20.15 2.45
N HIS A 155 -27.63 -19.68 2.33
CA HIS A 155 -27.31 -18.65 1.35
C HIS A 155 -27.85 -19.03 -0.04
N LEU A 156 -27.95 -20.33 -0.33
CA LEU A 156 -28.62 -20.90 -1.49
C LEU A 156 -30.13 -20.62 -1.52
N ALA A 157 -30.89 -20.88 -0.47
CA ALA A 157 -32.32 -20.54 -0.40
C ALA A 157 -32.56 -19.03 -0.63
N ARG A 158 -31.70 -18.15 -0.10
CA ARG A 158 -31.76 -16.70 -0.37
C ARG A 158 -31.36 -16.32 -1.79
N ALA A 159 -30.45 -17.06 -2.42
CA ALA A 159 -30.07 -16.89 -3.82
C ALA A 159 -31.20 -17.35 -4.75
N HIS A 160 -31.81 -18.50 -4.47
CA HIS A 160 -32.97 -19.01 -5.22
C HIS A 160 -34.21 -18.13 -5.04
N LYS A 161 -34.46 -17.59 -3.84
CA LYS A 161 -35.53 -16.60 -3.63
C LYS A 161 -35.29 -15.33 -4.46
N ALA A 162 -34.06 -14.84 -4.53
CA ALA A 162 -33.73 -13.67 -5.34
C ALA A 162 -33.83 -13.95 -6.85
N TYR A 163 -33.43 -15.15 -7.28
CA TYR A 163 -33.62 -15.63 -8.64
C TYR A 163 -35.10 -15.66 -9.02
N LYS A 164 -35.94 -16.30 -8.19
CA LYS A 164 -37.38 -16.33 -8.39
C LYS A 164 -37.97 -14.91 -8.48
N GLN A 165 -37.61 -14.02 -7.55
CA GLN A 165 -38.06 -12.62 -7.56
C GLN A 165 -37.63 -11.81 -8.80
N LEU A 166 -36.51 -12.18 -9.42
CA LEU A 166 -36.04 -11.58 -10.66
C LEU A 166 -36.82 -12.15 -11.85
N MET A 167 -36.97 -13.47 -11.92
CA MET A 167 -37.66 -14.16 -13.01
C MET A 167 -39.18 -13.87 -13.03
N ASP A 168 -39.79 -13.68 -11.86
CA ASP A 168 -41.23 -13.38 -11.74
C ASP A 168 -41.57 -11.90 -12.04
N SER A 169 -40.58 -11.05 -12.32
CA SER A 169 -40.80 -9.62 -12.53
C SER A 169 -40.15 -9.12 -13.83
N PRO A 170 -40.93 -9.01 -14.93
CA PRO A 170 -40.46 -8.42 -16.19
C PRO A 170 -39.88 -7.01 -15.99
N ARG A 171 -40.43 -6.24 -15.05
CA ARG A 171 -39.90 -4.91 -14.67
C ARG A 171 -38.49 -5.00 -14.09
N LYS A 172 -38.19 -5.95 -13.19
CA LYS A 172 -36.84 -6.12 -12.62
C LYS A 172 -35.85 -6.63 -13.66
N GLN A 173 -36.28 -7.49 -14.57
CA GLN A 173 -35.42 -8.00 -15.64
C GLN A 173 -34.90 -6.89 -16.57
N LYS A 174 -35.57 -5.74 -16.67
CA LYS A 174 -35.07 -4.59 -17.46
C LYS A 174 -33.81 -3.94 -16.87
N TYR A 175 -33.51 -4.13 -15.58
CA TYR A 175 -32.45 -3.40 -14.90
C TYR A 175 -31.28 -4.29 -14.52
N ARG A 176 -30.08 -3.95 -15.03
CA ARG A 176 -28.83 -4.68 -14.80
C ARG A 176 -28.51 -4.92 -13.32
N ASP A 177 -28.76 -3.94 -12.46
CA ASP A 177 -28.46 -4.05 -11.03
C ASP A 177 -29.24 -5.18 -10.36
N GLN A 178 -30.44 -5.51 -10.84
CA GLN A 178 -31.25 -6.60 -10.32
C GLN A 178 -30.65 -7.97 -10.68
N TRP A 179 -30.12 -8.11 -11.89
CA TRP A 179 -29.35 -9.29 -12.30
C TRP A 179 -28.06 -9.43 -11.48
N GLU A 180 -27.31 -8.34 -11.32
CA GLU A 180 -26.05 -8.32 -10.55
C GLU A 180 -26.29 -8.68 -9.07
N LYS A 181 -27.35 -8.16 -8.45
CA LYS A 181 -27.77 -8.53 -7.08
C LYS A 181 -28.06 -10.02 -6.95
N CYS A 182 -28.70 -10.63 -7.95
CA CYS A 182 -28.97 -12.06 -7.96
C CYS A 182 -27.68 -12.88 -8.15
N ILE A 183 -26.82 -12.46 -9.08
CA ILE A 183 -25.51 -13.07 -9.35
C ILE A 183 -24.64 -13.07 -8.08
N ASP A 184 -24.58 -11.94 -7.37
CA ASP A 184 -23.74 -11.80 -6.19
C ASP A 184 -24.22 -12.70 -5.03
N ARG A 185 -25.52 -12.97 -4.93
CA ARG A 185 -26.04 -13.94 -3.96
C ARG A 185 -25.53 -15.35 -4.24
N PHE A 186 -25.51 -15.80 -5.50
CA PHE A 186 -24.91 -17.09 -5.84
C PHE A 186 -23.37 -17.10 -5.70
N LYS A 187 -22.69 -15.97 -5.95
CA LYS A 187 -21.24 -15.85 -5.65
C LYS A 187 -20.97 -16.03 -4.16
N VAL A 188 -21.83 -15.51 -3.28
CA VAL A 188 -21.71 -15.71 -1.82
C VAL A 188 -21.85 -17.20 -1.47
N VAL A 189 -22.80 -17.93 -2.09
CA VAL A 189 -22.93 -19.39 -1.88
C VAL A 189 -21.67 -20.13 -2.33
N TYR A 190 -21.17 -19.83 -3.52
CA TYR A 190 -19.96 -20.46 -4.06
C TYR A 190 -18.72 -20.18 -3.19
N ARG A 191 -18.53 -18.93 -2.74
CA ARG A 191 -17.39 -18.54 -1.91
C ARG A 191 -17.45 -19.12 -0.50
N ALA A 192 -18.66 -19.32 0.04
CA ALA A 192 -18.84 -19.90 1.36
C ALA A 192 -18.31 -21.34 1.43
N ASN A 193 -18.42 -22.10 0.33
CA ASN A 193 -17.79 -23.42 0.22
C ASN A 193 -17.55 -23.78 -1.25
N THR A 194 -16.33 -23.53 -1.75
CA THR A 194 -15.97 -23.68 -3.18
C THR A 194 -15.91 -25.13 -3.66
N ARG A 195 -15.90 -26.10 -2.74
CA ARG A 195 -15.96 -27.56 -3.00
C ARG A 195 -17.19 -28.20 -2.36
N GLY A 196 -18.13 -27.40 -1.87
CA GLY A 196 -19.33 -27.87 -1.18
C GLY A 196 -20.40 -28.39 -2.13
N PRO A 197 -21.47 -29.01 -1.59
CA PRO A 197 -22.54 -29.61 -2.38
C PRO A 197 -23.25 -28.61 -3.31
N HIS A 198 -23.22 -27.32 -2.98
CA HIS A 198 -23.88 -26.26 -3.75
C HIS A 198 -22.91 -25.45 -4.64
N ALA A 199 -21.63 -25.81 -4.69
CA ALA A 199 -20.62 -25.07 -5.44
C ALA A 199 -20.87 -25.14 -6.94
N ALA A 200 -21.15 -26.35 -7.45
CA ALA A 200 -21.47 -26.60 -8.86
C ALA A 200 -22.75 -25.88 -9.29
N GLU A 201 -23.81 -26.00 -8.48
CA GLU A 201 -25.09 -25.31 -8.68
C GLU A 201 -24.92 -23.79 -8.73
N SER A 202 -24.21 -23.22 -7.76
CA SER A 202 -24.04 -21.77 -7.66
C SER A 202 -23.21 -21.21 -8.80
N MET A 203 -22.15 -21.91 -9.21
CA MET A 203 -21.33 -21.49 -10.34
C MET A 203 -22.12 -21.59 -11.66
N TYR A 204 -22.95 -22.61 -11.83
CA TYR A 204 -23.86 -22.73 -12.96
C TYR A 204 -24.89 -21.59 -13.00
N MET A 205 -25.54 -21.31 -11.87
CA MET A 205 -26.54 -20.24 -11.77
C MET A 205 -25.93 -18.85 -12.04
N ILE A 206 -24.66 -18.61 -11.67
CA ILE A 206 -23.94 -17.39 -12.05
C ILE A 206 -23.81 -17.29 -13.58
N GLY A 207 -23.39 -18.36 -14.25
CA GLY A 207 -23.30 -18.39 -15.73
C GLY A 207 -24.65 -18.17 -16.40
N TYR A 208 -25.69 -18.81 -15.88
CA TYR A 208 -27.07 -18.68 -16.37
C TYR A 208 -27.62 -17.25 -16.22
N LEU A 209 -27.36 -16.61 -15.08
CA LEU A 209 -27.76 -15.22 -14.85
C LEU A 209 -26.99 -14.22 -15.73
N TYR A 210 -25.70 -14.44 -15.99
CA TYR A 210 -24.95 -13.63 -16.96
C TYR A 210 -25.47 -13.81 -18.39
N LYS A 211 -25.91 -15.03 -18.76
CA LYS A 211 -26.55 -15.31 -20.05
C LYS A 211 -27.84 -14.49 -20.18
N GLY A 212 -28.72 -14.54 -19.18
CA GLY A 212 -29.95 -13.74 -19.15
C GLY A 212 -29.67 -12.23 -19.19
N LEU A 213 -28.70 -11.76 -18.38
CA LEU A 213 -28.28 -10.36 -18.38
C LEU A 213 -27.76 -9.91 -19.75
N SER A 214 -27.05 -10.77 -20.49
CA SER A 214 -26.54 -10.43 -21.82
C SER A 214 -27.65 -10.13 -22.84
N GLY A 215 -28.82 -10.78 -22.70
CA GLY A 215 -30.00 -10.49 -23.52
C GLY A 215 -30.58 -9.10 -23.27
N VAL A 216 -30.45 -8.59 -22.04
CA VAL A 216 -30.96 -7.27 -21.63
C VAL A 216 -29.92 -6.18 -21.88
N SER A 217 -28.66 -6.44 -21.54
CA SER A 217 -27.58 -5.46 -21.65
C SER A 217 -27.07 -5.28 -23.07
N ARG A 218 -27.27 -6.28 -23.95
CA ARG A 218 -26.69 -6.38 -25.30
C ARG A 218 -25.16 -6.24 -25.33
N ARG A 219 -24.48 -6.49 -24.20
CA ARG A 219 -23.02 -6.40 -24.09
C ARG A 219 -22.37 -7.75 -24.37
N ALA A 220 -21.38 -7.75 -25.27
CA ALA A 220 -20.56 -8.93 -25.56
C ALA A 220 -19.82 -9.46 -24.30
N ASP A 221 -19.44 -8.57 -23.38
CA ASP A 221 -18.76 -8.93 -22.13
C ASP A 221 -19.60 -9.86 -21.23
N ASP A 222 -20.90 -9.61 -21.09
CA ASP A 222 -21.77 -10.42 -20.22
C ASP A 222 -21.98 -11.81 -20.83
N LYS A 223 -22.10 -11.88 -22.17
CA LYS A 223 -22.13 -13.15 -22.90
C LYS A 223 -20.83 -13.93 -22.72
N LYS A 224 -19.67 -13.25 -22.78
CA LYS A 224 -18.35 -13.86 -22.54
C LYS A 224 -18.25 -14.40 -21.11
N LEU A 225 -18.68 -13.63 -20.10
CA LEU A 225 -18.70 -14.05 -18.70
C LEU A 225 -19.59 -15.29 -18.50
N ALA A 226 -20.78 -15.32 -19.10
CA ALA A 226 -21.65 -16.49 -19.05
C ALA A 226 -20.94 -17.76 -19.56
N MET A 227 -20.29 -17.66 -20.73
CA MET A 227 -19.55 -18.77 -21.33
C MET A 227 -18.37 -19.22 -20.47
N ASP A 228 -17.62 -18.28 -19.88
CA ASP A 228 -16.50 -18.61 -18.99
C ASP A 228 -16.97 -19.37 -17.74
N TYR A 229 -18.09 -18.96 -17.15
CA TYR A 229 -18.67 -19.70 -16.02
C TYR A 229 -19.14 -21.10 -16.42
N PHE A 230 -19.77 -21.30 -17.59
CA PHE A 230 -20.14 -22.64 -18.04
C PHE A 230 -18.92 -23.53 -18.32
N ARG A 231 -17.85 -22.99 -18.95
CA ARG A 231 -16.60 -23.74 -19.15
C ARG A 231 -15.99 -24.17 -17.82
N ARG A 232 -16.00 -23.29 -16.82
CA ARG A 232 -15.52 -23.61 -15.47
C ARG A 232 -16.37 -24.64 -14.75
N VAL A 233 -17.70 -24.59 -14.89
CA VAL A 233 -18.58 -25.64 -14.34
C VAL A 233 -18.26 -27.00 -14.98
N LYS A 234 -18.07 -27.04 -16.29
CA LYS A 234 -17.70 -28.27 -17.02
C LYS A 234 -16.34 -28.81 -16.58
N HIS A 235 -15.35 -27.94 -16.37
CA HIS A 235 -13.99 -28.32 -15.98
C HIS A 235 -13.85 -28.65 -14.48
N ASP A 236 -14.26 -27.73 -13.61
CA ASP A 236 -14.05 -27.80 -12.16
C ASP A 236 -15.05 -28.73 -11.46
N PHE A 237 -16.20 -29.03 -12.09
CA PHE A 237 -17.27 -29.87 -11.54
C PHE A 237 -17.74 -30.94 -12.53
N SER A 238 -16.83 -31.55 -13.28
CA SER A 238 -17.10 -32.53 -14.35
C SER A 238 -18.04 -33.68 -13.95
N GLY A 239 -17.99 -34.14 -12.70
CA GLY A 239 -18.87 -35.18 -12.15
C GLY A 239 -20.24 -34.68 -11.65
N SER A 240 -20.54 -33.38 -11.73
CA SER A 240 -21.80 -32.82 -11.22
C SER A 240 -22.92 -32.84 -12.28
N PRO A 241 -24.21 -32.91 -11.88
CA PRO A 241 -25.34 -32.72 -12.79
C PRO A 241 -25.28 -31.39 -13.56
N PHE A 242 -24.65 -30.36 -12.98
CA PHE A 242 -24.51 -29.03 -13.56
C PHE A 242 -23.43 -28.95 -14.64
N ALA A 243 -22.46 -29.88 -14.70
CA ALA A 243 -21.52 -29.95 -15.81
C ALA A 243 -22.20 -30.37 -17.12
N ARG A 244 -23.18 -31.29 -17.05
CA ARG A 244 -24.00 -31.64 -18.22
C ARG A 244 -24.87 -30.48 -18.68
N LYS A 245 -25.48 -29.75 -17.74
CA LYS A 245 -26.25 -28.54 -18.04
C LYS A 245 -25.37 -27.44 -18.65
N ALA A 246 -24.19 -27.19 -18.09
CA ALA A 246 -23.23 -26.23 -18.62
C ALA A 246 -22.71 -26.64 -20.00
N ALA A 247 -22.51 -27.94 -20.25
CA ALA A 247 -22.16 -28.44 -21.57
C ALA A 247 -23.28 -28.21 -22.59
N ALA A 248 -24.55 -28.36 -22.19
CA ALA A 248 -25.69 -28.03 -23.03
C ALA A 248 -25.75 -26.54 -23.41
N GLU A 249 -25.45 -25.65 -22.45
CA GLU A 249 -25.36 -24.20 -22.67
C GLU A 249 -24.22 -23.79 -23.62
N LEU A 250 -23.25 -24.68 -23.84
CA LEU A 250 -22.12 -24.52 -24.76
C LEU A 250 -22.35 -25.18 -26.13
N ARG A 251 -23.43 -25.97 -26.32
CA ARG A 251 -23.77 -26.58 -27.62
C ARG A 251 -24.42 -25.55 -28.54
N GLY A 252 -23.94 -25.47 -29.79
CA GLY A 252 -24.41 -24.51 -30.80
C GLY A 252 -23.53 -23.27 -31.01
N GLN A 253 -22.29 -23.26 -30.49
CA GLN A 253 -21.28 -22.27 -30.87
C GLN A 253 -20.02 -22.99 -31.40
N PRO A 254 -19.46 -22.55 -32.55
CA PRO A 254 -18.19 -23.10 -32.99
C PRO A 254 -17.13 -22.81 -31.93
N ALA A 255 -16.19 -23.75 -31.77
CA ALA A 255 -14.95 -23.49 -31.05
C ALA A 255 -14.33 -22.19 -31.61
N PRO A 256 -13.71 -21.34 -30.77
CA PRO A 256 -13.10 -20.11 -31.28
C PRO A 256 -11.98 -20.48 -32.24
N HIS A 257 -12.25 -20.39 -33.54
CA HIS A 257 -11.20 -20.27 -34.53
C HIS A 257 -10.55 -18.90 -34.37
N PRO A 258 -9.21 -18.80 -34.46
CA PRO A 258 -8.52 -17.53 -34.46
C PRO A 258 -8.96 -16.75 -35.71
N LYS A 259 -9.73 -15.67 -35.52
CA LYS A 259 -10.06 -14.76 -36.62
C LYS A 259 -8.82 -13.92 -36.95
N LYS A 260 -8.34 -14.03 -38.20
CA LYS A 260 -7.47 -13.05 -38.86
C LYS A 260 -8.14 -11.67 -38.82
N ALA A 261 -7.33 -10.63 -38.65
CA ALA A 261 -7.77 -9.24 -38.73
C ALA A 261 -8.21 -8.90 -40.18
N PRO A 262 -9.13 -7.94 -40.38
CA PRO A 262 -9.50 -7.47 -41.71
C PRO A 262 -8.35 -6.67 -42.34
N ASP A 263 -8.21 -6.80 -43.65
CA ASP A 263 -7.17 -6.19 -44.47
C ASP A 263 -7.18 -4.66 -44.33
N ASP A 264 -6.02 -4.10 -43.97
CA ASP A 264 -5.72 -2.66 -43.97
C ASP A 264 -4.93 -2.36 -45.26
N PRO A 265 -5.54 -1.70 -46.26
CA PRO A 265 -4.89 -1.40 -47.54
C PRO A 265 -3.66 -0.49 -47.44
N LEU A 266 -3.36 0.05 -46.25
CA LEU A 266 -2.20 0.92 -46.02
C LEU A 266 -0.91 0.14 -45.65
N ALA A 267 -1.03 -1.15 -45.32
CA ALA A 267 0.11 -1.99 -44.94
C ALA A 267 1.00 -2.39 -46.14
N ASP A 268 0.41 -2.61 -47.32
CA ASP A 268 1.14 -3.04 -48.53
C ASP A 268 2.03 -1.94 -49.12
N VAL A 269 1.69 -0.67 -48.87
CA VAL A 269 2.49 0.49 -49.32
C VAL A 269 3.77 0.63 -48.48
N ILE A 270 3.71 0.26 -47.19
CA ILE A 270 4.86 0.31 -46.28
C ILE A 270 5.79 -0.90 -46.52
N ALA A 271 5.24 -2.05 -46.91
CA ALA A 271 6.01 -3.27 -47.15
C ALA A 271 6.92 -3.19 -48.41
N LYS A 272 6.59 -2.36 -49.41
CA LYS A 272 7.36 -2.27 -50.65
C LYS A 272 8.66 -1.45 -50.56
N ASN A 273 8.88 -0.71 -49.47
CA ASN A 273 9.98 0.27 -49.35
C ASN A 273 11.04 -0.04 -48.28
N GLN A 274 11.21 -1.30 -47.85
CA GLN A 274 12.32 -1.68 -46.96
C GLN A 274 13.30 -2.68 -47.61
N PRO A 275 14.62 -2.39 -47.62
CA PRO A 275 15.63 -3.29 -48.16
C PRO A 275 15.91 -4.48 -47.21
N PRO A 276 16.32 -5.64 -47.75
CA PRO A 276 16.38 -6.89 -46.99
C PRO A 276 17.63 -6.97 -46.11
N ALA A 277 17.44 -7.25 -44.81
CA ALA A 277 18.51 -7.64 -43.90
C ALA A 277 18.53 -9.17 -43.75
N SER A 278 19.72 -9.75 -43.94
CA SER A 278 20.06 -11.17 -43.96
C SER A 278 19.64 -11.97 -42.72
N ALA A 279 19.13 -13.19 -42.95
CA ALA A 279 18.57 -14.10 -41.95
C ALA A 279 19.62 -14.96 -41.23
N PRO A 280 19.43 -15.29 -39.93
CA PRO A 280 19.97 -16.49 -39.32
C PRO A 280 18.91 -17.61 -39.16
N SER A 281 19.36 -18.82 -39.48
CA SER A 281 18.80 -20.18 -39.33
C SER A 281 17.51 -20.42 -38.50
N LYS A 282 16.54 -21.06 -39.17
CA LYS A 282 15.21 -21.54 -38.70
C LYS A 282 15.19 -22.49 -37.49
N ILE A 283 16.33 -22.99 -37.02
CA ILE A 283 16.35 -24.05 -36.00
C ILE A 283 16.10 -23.50 -34.57
N THR A 284 16.37 -22.21 -34.32
CA THR A 284 16.16 -21.61 -32.99
C THR A 284 14.74 -21.06 -32.76
N GLU A 285 13.97 -20.82 -33.83
CA GLU A 285 12.60 -20.26 -33.74
C GLU A 285 11.54 -21.33 -33.43
N ASP A 286 11.75 -22.58 -33.85
CA ASP A 286 10.74 -23.63 -33.68
C ASP A 286 10.62 -24.15 -32.23
N ILE A 287 11.65 -23.93 -31.41
CA ILE A 287 11.60 -24.20 -29.97
C ILE A 287 10.90 -23.04 -29.24
N ALA A 288 10.99 -21.81 -29.75
CA ALA A 288 10.44 -20.62 -29.11
C ALA A 288 8.90 -20.53 -29.18
N LEU A 289 8.26 -21.14 -30.19
CA LEU A 289 6.80 -21.22 -30.26
C LEU A 289 6.17 -22.30 -29.38
N ARG A 290 6.95 -23.26 -28.87
CA ARG A 290 6.42 -24.40 -28.10
C ARG A 290 6.47 -24.24 -26.58
N THR A 291 7.13 -23.20 -26.06
CA THR A 291 7.19 -22.95 -24.61
C THR A 291 6.81 -21.51 -24.28
N GLY A 292 5.66 -21.30 -23.61
CA GLY A 292 5.13 -19.97 -23.26
C GLY A 292 5.95 -19.20 -22.21
N LEU A 293 7.22 -18.91 -22.47
CA LEU A 293 8.11 -18.16 -21.57
C LEU A 293 7.71 -16.69 -21.48
N VAL A 294 7.91 -16.08 -20.32
CA VAL A 294 7.76 -14.63 -20.07
C VAL A 294 8.95 -13.88 -20.65
N THR A 295 8.71 -12.77 -21.33
CA THR A 295 9.78 -11.93 -21.89
C THR A 295 10.13 -10.83 -20.91
N VAL A 296 11.38 -10.76 -20.47
CA VAL A 296 11.91 -9.61 -19.72
C VAL A 296 12.22 -8.51 -20.73
N LYS A 297 11.51 -7.39 -20.64
CA LYS A 297 11.50 -6.32 -21.65
C LYS A 297 12.46 -5.18 -21.34
N GLY A 298 12.69 -4.90 -20.06
CA GLY A 298 13.35 -3.67 -19.65
C GLY A 298 14.01 -3.80 -18.28
N LEU A 299 15.07 -3.04 -18.11
CA LEU A 299 15.74 -2.80 -16.85
C LEU A 299 16.00 -1.29 -16.77
N ARG A 300 15.53 -0.64 -15.70
CA ARG A 300 15.59 0.81 -15.51
C ARG A 300 15.99 1.12 -14.08
N PHE A 301 16.60 2.28 -13.84
CA PHE A 301 16.96 2.70 -12.49
C PHE A 301 16.84 4.21 -12.27
N TRP A 302 16.76 4.59 -11.00
CA TRP A 302 16.86 5.97 -10.50
C TRP A 302 17.69 5.95 -9.23
N SER A 303 18.64 6.87 -9.08
CA SER A 303 19.54 6.90 -7.94
C SER A 303 19.83 8.30 -7.42
N ASN A 304 20.14 8.36 -6.13
CA ASN A 304 20.90 9.41 -5.48
C ASN A 304 21.89 8.75 -4.49
N PRO A 305 22.78 9.51 -3.81
CA PRO A 305 23.80 8.93 -2.94
C PRO A 305 23.28 8.02 -1.81
N ASN A 306 22.01 8.15 -1.40
CA ASN A 306 21.44 7.41 -0.27
C ASN A 306 20.28 6.48 -0.65
N TYR A 307 19.90 6.42 -1.93
CA TYR A 307 18.80 5.60 -2.42
C TYR A 307 18.93 5.25 -3.89
N THR A 308 18.66 3.98 -4.22
CA THR A 308 18.58 3.50 -5.59
C THR A 308 17.35 2.63 -5.79
N ARG A 309 16.57 2.91 -6.84
CA ARG A 309 15.48 2.04 -7.31
C ARG A 309 15.86 1.40 -8.62
N ILE A 310 15.68 0.10 -8.73
CA ILE A 310 15.78 -0.67 -9.98
C ILE A 310 14.39 -1.26 -10.29
N VAL A 311 13.97 -1.15 -11.55
CA VAL A 311 12.70 -1.71 -12.05
C VAL A 311 12.99 -2.66 -13.22
N ILE A 312 12.47 -3.88 -13.11
CA ILE A 312 12.55 -4.93 -14.12
C ILE A 312 11.17 -5.07 -14.77
N ASP A 313 11.06 -4.74 -16.04
CA ASP A 313 9.82 -4.81 -16.82
C ASP A 313 9.69 -6.18 -17.49
N ALA A 314 8.51 -6.79 -17.39
CA ALA A 314 8.21 -8.06 -18.07
C ALA A 314 6.85 -8.04 -18.78
N ASP A 315 6.69 -8.88 -19.79
CA ASP A 315 5.49 -8.90 -20.64
C ASP A 315 4.25 -9.46 -19.96
N ARG A 316 4.43 -10.30 -18.93
CA ARG A 316 3.38 -10.87 -18.09
C ARG A 316 3.93 -11.28 -16.73
N GLU A 317 3.02 -11.60 -15.80
CA GLU A 317 3.36 -12.07 -14.46
C GLU A 317 4.21 -13.34 -14.50
N THR A 318 5.29 -13.37 -13.71
CA THR A 318 6.12 -14.56 -13.51
C THR A 318 6.64 -14.65 -12.07
N ASN A 319 6.97 -15.87 -11.66
CA ASN A 319 7.59 -16.11 -10.36
C ASN A 319 9.07 -15.72 -10.41
N PHE A 320 9.53 -15.06 -9.36
CA PHE A 320 10.93 -14.74 -9.16
C PHE A 320 11.41 -15.13 -7.76
N SER A 321 12.69 -15.42 -7.64
CA SER A 321 13.40 -15.59 -6.37
C SER A 321 14.56 -14.62 -6.30
N HIS A 322 15.11 -14.39 -5.11
CA HIS A 322 16.28 -13.53 -4.95
C HIS A 322 17.24 -14.07 -3.89
N ARG A 323 18.53 -13.75 -4.05
CA ARG A 323 19.58 -14.16 -3.11
C ARG A 323 20.66 -13.10 -2.99
N LEU A 324 20.92 -12.68 -1.75
CA LEU A 324 22.07 -11.85 -1.41
C LEU A 324 23.30 -12.75 -1.20
N LEU A 325 24.34 -12.53 -2.01
CA LEU A 325 25.65 -13.13 -1.82
C LEU A 325 26.56 -12.16 -1.09
N LYS A 326 27.34 -12.68 -0.14
CA LYS A 326 28.40 -11.92 0.53
C LYS A 326 29.49 -11.54 -0.47
N LYS A 327 30.24 -10.48 -0.14
CA LYS A 327 31.49 -10.14 -0.83
C LYS A 327 32.42 -11.34 -0.77
N ASP A 328 33.07 -11.65 -1.89
CA ASP A 328 34.07 -12.71 -1.98
C ASP A 328 35.40 -12.13 -2.46
N PRO A 329 36.31 -11.79 -1.53
CA PRO A 329 37.61 -11.22 -1.86
C PRO A 329 38.51 -12.16 -2.66
N SER A 330 38.37 -13.48 -2.49
CA SER A 330 39.26 -14.48 -3.12
C SER A 330 39.16 -14.47 -4.65
N ILE A 331 37.96 -14.23 -5.17
CA ILE A 331 37.66 -14.15 -6.60
C ILE A 331 37.36 -12.72 -7.06
N LYS A 332 37.76 -11.71 -6.26
CA LYS A 332 37.54 -10.28 -6.53
C LYS A 332 36.09 -9.92 -6.88
N LYS A 333 35.11 -10.59 -6.25
CA LYS A 333 33.68 -10.31 -6.50
C LYS A 333 33.08 -9.44 -5.39
N PRO A 334 32.36 -8.36 -5.74
CA PRO A 334 31.69 -7.52 -4.76
C PRO A 334 30.52 -8.28 -4.11
N GLN A 335 29.89 -7.63 -3.13
CA GLN A 335 28.61 -8.11 -2.63
C GLN A 335 27.56 -8.03 -3.75
N ARG A 336 26.70 -9.05 -3.89
CA ARG A 336 25.81 -9.15 -5.05
C ARG A 336 24.41 -9.56 -4.65
N LEU A 337 23.41 -9.00 -5.31
CA LEU A 337 22.02 -9.44 -5.20
C LEU A 337 21.57 -9.98 -6.55
N TYR A 338 21.17 -11.25 -6.57
CA TYR A 338 20.60 -11.88 -7.76
C TYR A 338 19.08 -11.94 -7.65
N ILE A 339 18.40 -11.71 -8.77
CA ILE A 339 16.95 -11.88 -8.93
C ILE A 339 16.74 -12.81 -10.12
N ASP A 340 16.20 -14.00 -9.87
CA ASP A 340 15.97 -15.02 -10.90
C ASP A 340 14.50 -15.08 -11.26
N LEU A 341 14.18 -14.77 -12.52
CA LEU A 341 12.85 -14.88 -13.07
C LEU A 341 12.72 -16.27 -13.72
N THR A 342 11.89 -17.13 -13.14
CA THR A 342 11.65 -18.46 -13.70
C THR A 342 10.72 -18.41 -14.91
N LYS A 343 10.76 -19.44 -15.77
CA LYS A 343 9.96 -19.54 -17.01
C LYS A 343 10.04 -18.27 -17.86
N SER A 344 11.25 -17.72 -17.99
CA SER A 344 11.46 -16.45 -18.67
C SER A 344 12.60 -16.50 -19.67
N ARG A 345 12.53 -15.57 -20.64
CA ARG A 345 13.55 -15.31 -21.64
C ARG A 345 13.90 -13.83 -21.68
N LEU A 346 15.14 -13.55 -22.01
CA LEU A 346 15.65 -12.20 -22.16
C LEU A 346 15.10 -11.59 -23.46
N GLY A 347 14.52 -10.39 -23.39
CA GLY A 347 14.06 -9.68 -24.58
C GLY A 347 15.23 -9.31 -25.50
N LYS A 348 15.00 -9.28 -26.82
CA LYS A 348 16.05 -8.97 -27.80
C LYS A 348 16.68 -7.59 -27.59
N ASN A 349 15.90 -6.62 -27.12
CA ASN A 349 16.29 -5.19 -27.04
C ASN A 349 16.54 -4.70 -25.60
N ILE A 350 16.66 -5.60 -24.61
CA ILE A 350 16.91 -5.17 -23.23
C ILE A 350 18.38 -4.78 -23.04
N PRO A 351 18.68 -3.67 -22.33
CA PRO A 351 20.03 -3.38 -21.89
C PRO A 351 20.55 -4.53 -21.00
N LYS A 352 21.57 -5.25 -21.48
CA LYS A 352 22.18 -6.37 -20.74
C LYS A 352 23.04 -5.89 -19.58
N PHE A 353 23.52 -4.66 -19.65
CA PHE A 353 24.36 -4.00 -18.65
C PHE A 353 23.89 -2.56 -18.48
N ILE A 354 23.79 -2.12 -17.24
CA ILE A 354 23.44 -0.75 -16.86
C ILE A 354 24.45 -0.28 -15.81
N PRO A 355 25.32 0.69 -16.14
CA PRO A 355 26.17 1.32 -15.15
C PRO A 355 25.30 2.20 -14.24
N ILE A 356 25.32 1.92 -12.94
CA ILE A 356 24.60 2.72 -11.94
C ILE A 356 25.54 3.74 -11.31
N ASN A 357 26.75 3.28 -10.95
CA ASN A 357 27.87 4.09 -10.48
C ASN A 357 27.54 5.06 -9.33
N ASP A 358 26.60 4.73 -8.44
CA ASP A 358 26.29 5.53 -7.25
C ASP A 358 27.03 5.00 -6.01
N GLU A 359 26.77 5.56 -4.82
CA GLU A 359 27.41 5.16 -3.55
C GLU A 359 26.97 3.76 -3.06
N LEU A 360 25.85 3.25 -3.58
CA LEU A 360 25.23 2.01 -3.14
C LEU A 360 25.55 0.86 -4.07
N LEU A 361 25.44 1.08 -5.38
CA LEU A 361 25.44 0.09 -6.44
C LEU A 361 26.44 0.48 -7.53
N SER A 362 27.20 -0.50 -8.02
CA SER A 362 28.09 -0.32 -9.16
C SER A 362 27.32 -0.41 -10.46
N ASP A 363 26.60 -1.51 -10.67
CA ASP A 363 25.91 -1.81 -11.92
C ASP A 363 24.80 -2.84 -11.72
N ALA A 364 23.93 -2.94 -12.73
CA ALA A 364 22.95 -4.00 -12.86
C ALA A 364 23.07 -4.69 -14.22
N ARG A 365 22.92 -6.01 -14.23
CA ARG A 365 23.11 -6.85 -15.42
C ARG A 365 21.95 -7.81 -15.60
N ALA A 366 21.49 -7.98 -16.84
CA ALA A 366 20.47 -8.93 -17.21
C ALA A 366 21.06 -10.00 -18.14
N GLY A 367 20.93 -11.27 -17.76
CA GLY A 367 21.44 -12.39 -18.54
C GLY A 367 20.46 -13.55 -18.60
N GLN A 368 20.46 -14.28 -19.72
CA GLN A 368 19.81 -15.58 -19.80
C GLN A 368 20.65 -16.57 -18.97
N TYR A 369 20.14 -17.01 -17.83
CA TYR A 369 20.89 -17.87 -16.89
C TYR A 369 20.73 -19.35 -17.21
N THR A 370 19.52 -19.76 -17.60
CA THR A 370 19.23 -21.08 -18.17
C THR A 370 18.30 -20.89 -19.37
N PRO A 371 18.06 -21.92 -20.21
CA PRO A 371 17.11 -21.80 -21.34
C PRO A 371 15.71 -21.30 -20.96
N ALA A 372 15.31 -21.43 -19.68
CA ALA A 372 14.01 -21.01 -19.17
C ALA A 372 14.09 -20.05 -17.97
N SER A 373 15.24 -19.38 -17.74
CA SER A 373 15.33 -18.36 -16.70
C SER A 373 16.25 -17.19 -17.06
N VAL A 374 15.79 -15.99 -16.73
CA VAL A 374 16.57 -14.75 -16.76
C VAL A 374 17.04 -14.43 -15.35
N ARG A 375 18.32 -14.07 -15.21
CA ARG A 375 18.92 -13.61 -13.97
C ARG A 375 19.28 -12.14 -14.11
N ILE A 376 18.82 -11.35 -13.15
CA ILE A 376 19.28 -9.99 -12.93
C ILE A 376 20.31 -10.01 -11.81
N VAL A 377 21.46 -9.40 -12.03
CA VAL A 377 22.56 -9.27 -11.06
C VAL A 377 22.72 -7.80 -10.72
N VAL A 378 22.78 -7.47 -9.44
CA VAL A 378 23.09 -6.13 -8.97
C VAL A 378 24.36 -6.20 -8.12
N ASP A 379 25.40 -5.49 -8.53
CA ASP A 379 26.66 -5.40 -7.80
C ASP A 379 26.57 -4.26 -6.79
N ILE A 380 26.74 -4.61 -5.51
CA ILE A 380 26.51 -3.73 -4.37
C ILE A 380 27.87 -3.28 -3.81
N LYS A 381 28.05 -1.96 -3.72
CA LYS A 381 29.13 -1.30 -2.99
C LYS A 381 28.80 -1.22 -1.51
N SER A 382 27.62 -0.67 -1.18
CA SER A 382 27.16 -0.48 0.19
C SER A 382 25.62 -0.47 0.26
N PHE A 383 25.05 -0.88 1.38
CA PHE A 383 23.62 -0.70 1.67
C PHE A 383 23.36 -0.87 3.17
N LYS A 384 22.29 -0.27 3.65
CA LYS A 384 21.71 -0.48 4.99
C LYS A 384 20.64 -1.56 4.95
N HIS A 385 19.74 -1.46 3.98
CA HIS A 385 18.68 -2.43 3.74
C HIS A 385 18.21 -2.33 2.28
N TYR A 386 17.49 -3.36 1.82
CA TYR A 386 16.84 -3.37 0.51
C TYR A 386 15.46 -4.02 0.61
N LYS A 387 14.61 -3.81 -0.39
CA LYS A 387 13.30 -4.44 -0.52
C LYS A 387 13.02 -4.78 -1.96
N ILE A 388 12.45 -5.97 -2.20
CA ILE A 388 11.96 -6.39 -3.52
C ILE A 388 10.46 -6.68 -3.42
N PHE A 389 9.70 -6.22 -4.40
CA PHE A 389 8.27 -6.52 -4.56
C PHE A 389 7.87 -6.47 -6.04
N SER A 390 6.66 -6.91 -6.37
CA SER A 390 6.14 -6.88 -7.74
C SER A 390 4.82 -6.15 -7.86
N LEU A 391 4.59 -5.52 -9.01
CA LEU A 391 3.36 -4.86 -9.40
C LEU A 391 2.77 -5.62 -10.60
N LYS A 392 1.44 -5.78 -10.68
CA LYS A 392 0.84 -6.74 -11.62
C LYS A 392 0.45 -6.19 -12.99
N ASN A 393 0.09 -4.91 -13.10
CA ASN A 393 -0.46 -4.33 -14.32
C ASN A 393 0.13 -2.96 -14.67
N PRO A 394 1.06 -2.87 -15.64
CA PRO A 394 1.85 -3.98 -16.20
C PRO A 394 2.71 -4.69 -15.15
N PHE A 395 3.17 -5.91 -15.45
CA PHE A 395 3.98 -6.68 -14.50
C PHE A 395 5.41 -6.14 -14.41
N ARG A 396 5.82 -5.80 -13.19
CA ARG A 396 7.12 -5.19 -12.86
C ARG A 396 7.64 -5.77 -11.57
N ILE A 397 8.95 -5.97 -11.47
CA ILE A 397 9.65 -6.24 -10.22
C ILE A 397 10.41 -4.96 -9.84
N VAL A 398 10.22 -4.48 -8.61
CA VAL A 398 10.85 -3.27 -8.08
C VAL A 398 11.81 -3.67 -6.97
N LEU A 399 13.06 -3.23 -7.08
CA LEU A 399 14.10 -3.35 -6.07
C LEU A 399 14.45 -1.94 -5.58
N ASP A 400 14.20 -1.68 -4.30
CA ASP A 400 14.65 -0.48 -3.61
C ASP A 400 15.86 -0.82 -2.73
N VAL A 401 16.92 -0.02 -2.82
CA VAL A 401 18.16 -0.13 -2.03
C VAL A 401 18.40 1.20 -1.32
N TRP A 402 18.73 1.14 -0.03
CA TRP A 402 18.97 2.32 0.79
C TRP A 402 20.36 2.31 1.40
N GLY A 403 21.02 3.46 1.41
CA GLY A 403 22.32 3.68 2.02
C GLY A 403 22.29 3.80 3.53
N GLN A 404 23.48 3.84 4.12
CA GLN A 404 23.65 4.37 5.48
C GLN A 404 23.55 5.89 5.40
N GLU A 405 22.99 6.54 6.43
CA GLU A 405 22.94 8.01 6.47
C GLU A 405 24.37 8.56 6.42
N THR A 406 24.79 9.04 5.25
CA THR A 406 25.99 9.84 5.13
C THR A 406 25.67 11.18 5.76
N ARG A 407 26.17 11.41 6.98
CA ARG A 407 26.47 12.76 7.40
C ARG A 407 27.46 13.29 6.38
N THR A 408 27.02 14.14 5.46
CA THR A 408 27.92 15.07 4.78
C THR A 408 28.59 15.86 5.89
N GLN A 409 29.78 15.42 6.28
CA GLN A 409 30.63 16.13 7.21
C GLN A 409 31.18 17.32 6.45
N THR A 410 30.50 18.46 6.56
CA THR A 410 31.22 19.73 6.56
C THR A 410 32.16 19.66 7.75
N ALA A 411 33.47 19.67 7.50
CA ALA A 411 34.49 19.51 8.51
C ALA A 411 34.35 20.55 9.62
N GLY A 412 34.46 20.11 10.88
CA GLY A 412 34.64 20.97 12.04
C GLY A 412 33.46 21.04 13.01
N GLN A 413 33.25 20.00 13.81
CA GLN A 413 32.93 20.09 15.25
C GLN A 413 32.71 18.67 15.82
N LYS A 414 33.57 18.27 16.77
CA LYS A 414 33.46 16.98 17.48
C LYS A 414 32.25 17.03 18.43
N ALA A 415 31.30 16.12 18.24
CA ALA A 415 30.27 15.80 19.23
C ALA A 415 30.20 14.27 19.45
N PRO A 416 29.87 13.81 20.68
CA PRO A 416 30.30 12.52 21.19
C PRO A 416 29.52 11.33 20.63
N THR A 417 30.23 10.21 20.54
CA THR A 417 29.79 8.91 20.03
C THR A 417 28.64 8.32 20.85
N ARG A 418 27.57 7.85 20.18
CA ARG A 418 26.55 6.97 20.76
C ARG A 418 26.35 5.72 19.91
N PRO A 419 26.06 4.54 20.52
CA PRO A 419 26.11 3.27 19.84
C PRO A 419 24.87 3.01 18.95
N SER A 420 25.14 2.41 17.80
CA SER A 420 24.18 2.01 16.78
C SER A 420 23.37 0.78 17.19
N THR A 421 22.05 0.94 17.34
CA THR A 421 21.11 -0.18 17.18
C THR A 421 19.97 0.24 16.24
N GLY A 422 19.76 -0.59 15.21
CA GLY A 422 18.84 -0.32 14.11
C GLY A 422 17.38 -0.23 14.54
N LYS A 423 16.80 0.97 14.39
CA LYS A 423 15.40 1.31 14.13
C LYS A 423 15.37 2.83 13.94
N VAL A 424 14.80 3.33 12.85
CA VAL A 424 14.53 4.78 12.73
C VAL A 424 13.53 5.14 13.83
N PRO A 425 13.87 6.00 14.81
CA PRO A 425 12.96 6.30 15.91
C PRO A 425 11.72 7.02 15.37
N ALA A 426 10.54 6.71 15.90
CA ALA A 426 9.36 7.54 15.71
C ALA A 426 9.72 8.98 16.12
N GLY A 427 9.66 9.90 15.14
CA GLY A 427 10.12 11.28 15.31
C GLY A 427 11.40 11.63 14.55
N ALA A 428 12.10 10.74 13.86
CA ALA A 428 13.24 11.13 13.00
C ALA A 428 12.79 11.99 11.80
N ILE A 429 11.69 11.60 11.15
CA ILE A 429 11.07 12.40 10.07
C ILE A 429 10.50 13.69 10.63
N ALA A 430 9.76 13.64 11.75
CA ALA A 430 9.27 14.86 12.39
C ALA A 430 10.43 15.78 12.82
N ARG A 431 11.58 15.24 13.27
CA ARG A 431 12.79 16.02 13.57
C ARG A 431 13.45 16.58 12.32
N GLN A 432 13.51 15.82 11.23
CA GLN A 432 14.01 16.30 9.94
C GLN A 432 13.14 17.43 9.39
N LEU A 433 11.81 17.26 9.43
CA LEU A 433 10.87 18.30 9.01
C LEU A 433 10.77 19.45 10.01
N ALA A 434 11.09 19.22 11.28
CA ALA A 434 11.24 20.27 12.29
C ALA A 434 12.46 21.18 12.03
N LEU A 435 13.46 20.71 11.25
CA LEU A 435 14.52 21.57 10.72
C LEU A 435 14.04 22.44 9.55
N GLY A 436 12.79 22.25 9.11
CA GLY A 436 12.14 22.98 8.02
C GLY A 436 11.77 22.07 6.84
N VAL A 437 10.69 22.42 6.14
CA VAL A 437 10.36 21.87 4.81
C VAL A 437 10.97 22.80 3.78
N SER A 438 11.91 22.28 2.98
CA SER A 438 12.63 23.07 1.98
C SER A 438 12.21 22.70 0.55
N ARG A 439 11.83 21.44 0.30
CA ARG A 439 11.49 20.98 -1.06
C ARG A 439 10.22 20.16 -1.12
N ILE A 440 9.32 20.53 -2.03
CA ILE A 440 8.06 19.84 -2.28
C ILE A 440 8.02 19.34 -3.73
N VAL A 441 7.83 18.03 -3.89
CA VAL A 441 7.57 17.46 -5.22
C VAL A 441 6.07 17.39 -5.47
N ILE A 442 5.65 17.95 -6.60
CA ILE A 442 4.28 17.96 -7.06
C ILE A 442 4.15 17.05 -8.27
N ASP A 443 3.22 16.11 -8.19
CA ASP A 443 3.01 15.09 -9.22
C ASP A 443 1.67 15.30 -9.93
N PRO A 444 1.65 15.92 -11.13
CA PRO A 444 0.47 15.89 -11.95
C PRO A 444 0.24 14.49 -12.53
N GLY A 445 -0.86 13.84 -12.10
CA GLY A 445 -1.25 12.49 -12.52
C GLY A 445 -1.32 12.30 -14.03
N HIS A 446 -1.23 11.05 -14.50
CA HIS A 446 -1.35 10.67 -15.92
C HIS A 446 -0.33 11.39 -16.84
N GLY A 447 -0.65 11.53 -18.14
CA GLY A 447 0.15 12.25 -19.14
C GLY A 447 0.45 11.42 -20.39
N GLY A 448 0.65 12.10 -21.52
CA GLY A 448 0.92 11.48 -22.81
C GLY A 448 -0.20 10.52 -23.21
N LYS A 449 0.14 9.23 -23.34
CA LYS A 449 -0.79 8.15 -23.71
C LYS A 449 -1.83 7.80 -22.64
N ASP A 450 -1.58 8.18 -21.39
CA ASP A 450 -2.55 8.03 -20.31
C ASP A 450 -3.32 9.33 -20.14
N TYR A 451 -4.60 9.32 -20.52
CA TYR A 451 -5.46 10.50 -20.51
C TYR A 451 -6.07 10.76 -19.12
N GLY A 452 -6.00 9.79 -18.21
CA GLY A 452 -6.81 9.75 -17.01
C GLY A 452 -8.31 9.73 -17.31
N ALA A 453 -9.13 10.13 -16.36
CA ALA A 453 -10.57 10.16 -16.53
C ALA A 453 -11.02 11.20 -17.57
N PRO A 454 -11.95 10.85 -18.48
CA PRO A 454 -12.59 11.84 -19.34
C PRO A 454 -13.52 12.72 -18.51
N GLY A 455 -13.47 14.01 -18.76
CA GLY A 455 -14.37 14.98 -18.16
C GLY A 455 -15.79 14.90 -18.71
N TYR A 456 -16.74 15.51 -17.99
CA TYR A 456 -18.10 15.65 -18.47
C TYR A 456 -18.19 16.45 -19.79
N LEU A 457 -17.37 17.51 -19.91
CA LEU A 457 -17.26 18.31 -21.13
C LEU A 457 -16.39 17.59 -22.16
N LYS A 458 -16.84 17.57 -23.42
CA LYS A 458 -16.12 16.92 -24.53
C LYS A 458 -14.70 17.51 -24.68
N GLY A 459 -13.71 16.64 -24.82
CA GLY A 459 -12.29 17.02 -24.98
C GLY A 459 -11.57 17.37 -23.68
N VAL A 460 -12.26 17.43 -22.54
CA VAL A 460 -11.61 17.62 -21.24
C VAL A 460 -11.07 16.27 -20.75
N HIS A 461 -9.78 16.25 -20.45
CA HIS A 461 -9.09 15.07 -19.93
C HIS A 461 -8.34 15.45 -18.67
N GLU A 462 -8.38 14.55 -17.68
CA GLU A 462 -7.74 14.72 -16.39
C GLU A 462 -6.26 15.12 -16.53
N LYS A 463 -5.49 14.47 -17.42
CA LYS A 463 -4.06 14.75 -17.63
C LYS A 463 -3.74 16.24 -17.88
N HIS A 464 -4.65 16.97 -18.52
CA HIS A 464 -4.46 18.40 -18.82
C HIS A 464 -4.81 19.27 -17.61
N ILE A 465 -5.93 18.94 -16.95
CA ILE A 465 -6.41 19.66 -15.76
C ILE A 465 -5.38 19.58 -14.64
N VAL A 466 -4.90 18.37 -14.33
CA VAL A 466 -3.95 18.17 -13.22
C VAL A 466 -2.61 18.81 -13.50
N LEU A 467 -2.15 18.84 -14.77
CA LEU A 467 -0.92 19.56 -15.16
C LEU A 467 -1.06 21.07 -14.94
N GLN A 468 -2.21 21.66 -15.29
CA GLN A 468 -2.47 23.08 -15.07
C GLN A 468 -2.50 23.43 -13.58
N ILE A 469 -3.21 22.63 -12.77
CA ILE A 469 -3.27 22.79 -11.31
C ILE A 469 -1.86 22.66 -10.71
N ALA A 470 -1.10 21.62 -11.08
CA ALA A 470 0.23 21.38 -10.55
C ALA A 470 1.21 22.53 -10.85
N LYS A 471 1.18 23.10 -12.07
CA LYS A 471 1.99 24.29 -12.41
C LYS A 471 1.62 25.52 -11.58
N ARG A 472 0.34 25.73 -11.29
CA ARG A 472 -0.12 26.82 -10.42
C ARG A 472 0.33 26.59 -8.97
N LEU A 473 0.18 25.36 -8.49
CA LEU A 473 0.59 24.97 -7.16
C LEU A 473 2.10 25.14 -6.96
N ALA A 474 2.92 24.73 -7.94
CA ALA A 474 4.38 24.89 -7.89
C ALA A 474 4.79 26.35 -7.71
N ARG A 475 4.24 27.27 -8.52
CA ARG A 475 4.50 28.70 -8.36
C ARG A 475 4.13 29.22 -6.97
N LYS A 476 3.02 28.75 -6.40
CA LYS A 476 2.60 29.16 -5.05
C LYS A 476 3.44 28.55 -3.93
N VAL A 477 3.98 27.35 -4.13
CA VAL A 477 4.96 26.76 -3.20
C VAL A 477 6.19 27.66 -3.14
N GLU A 478 6.72 28.05 -4.29
CA GLU A 478 7.88 28.95 -4.39
C GLU A 478 7.59 30.34 -3.82
N SER A 479 6.46 30.96 -4.21
CA SER A 479 6.14 32.33 -3.81
C SER A 479 5.69 32.45 -2.36
N ASP A 480 4.84 31.53 -1.88
CA ASP A 480 4.09 31.70 -0.63
C ASP A 480 4.60 30.85 0.53
N LEU A 481 5.30 29.75 0.23
CA LEU A 481 5.95 28.90 1.25
C LEU A 481 7.47 29.11 1.29
N LYS A 482 8.05 29.73 0.26
CA LYS A 482 9.50 29.88 0.10
C LYS A 482 10.24 28.54 0.09
N CYS A 483 9.61 27.52 -0.49
CA CYS A 483 10.19 26.19 -0.68
C CYS A 483 10.48 25.96 -2.18
N ASP A 484 11.45 25.11 -2.49
CA ASP A 484 11.68 24.59 -3.84
C ASP A 484 10.48 23.74 -4.28
N ALA A 485 9.96 23.99 -5.48
CA ALA A 485 8.93 23.16 -6.09
C ALA A 485 9.48 22.37 -7.28
N VAL A 486 9.29 21.05 -7.27
CA VAL A 486 9.71 20.18 -8.38
C VAL A 486 8.51 19.43 -8.95
N LEU A 487 8.26 19.58 -10.25
CA LEU A 487 7.22 18.82 -10.95
C LEU A 487 7.77 17.49 -11.46
N THR A 488 7.06 16.38 -11.24
CA THR A 488 7.43 15.09 -11.88
C THR A 488 7.39 15.20 -13.41
N ARG A 489 6.41 15.94 -13.94
CA ARG A 489 6.33 16.37 -15.35
C ARG A 489 5.89 17.83 -15.47
N SER A 490 6.54 18.58 -16.35
CA SER A 490 6.17 19.95 -16.74
C SER A 490 5.47 20.03 -18.11
N THR A 491 5.39 18.91 -18.84
CA THR A 491 4.78 18.77 -20.16
C THR A 491 3.79 17.60 -20.20
N ASP A 492 3.08 17.42 -21.33
CA ASP A 492 2.19 16.28 -21.55
C ASP A 492 2.96 15.00 -21.93
N ARG A 493 3.80 14.53 -21.01
CA ARG A 493 4.54 13.26 -21.14
C ARG A 493 3.99 12.20 -20.18
N PHE A 494 4.04 10.95 -20.60
CA PHE A 494 3.71 9.81 -19.76
C PHE A 494 4.87 9.48 -18.80
N LEU A 495 4.54 9.21 -17.53
CA LEU A 495 5.47 8.67 -16.51
C LEU A 495 4.84 7.45 -15.86
N THR A 496 5.65 6.42 -15.60
CA THR A 496 5.15 5.25 -14.84
C THR A 496 4.94 5.62 -13.37
N LEU A 497 4.12 4.84 -12.66
CA LEU A 497 3.78 5.14 -11.25
C LEU A 497 5.01 5.05 -10.34
N GLU A 498 5.96 4.16 -10.65
CA GLU A 498 7.20 3.96 -9.88
C GLU A 498 8.20 5.09 -10.10
N GLU A 499 8.22 5.66 -11.31
CA GLU A 499 9.08 6.76 -11.70
C GLU A 499 8.74 8.04 -10.93
N ARG A 500 7.46 8.28 -10.64
CA ARG A 500 6.99 9.48 -9.92
C ARG A 500 7.57 9.56 -8.50
N THR A 501 7.51 8.47 -7.73
CA THR A 501 8.14 8.44 -6.39
C THR A 501 9.65 8.33 -6.46
N ALA A 502 10.20 7.72 -7.51
CA ALA A 502 11.64 7.69 -7.72
C ALA A 502 12.21 9.09 -7.94
N ILE A 503 11.54 9.96 -8.72
CA ILE A 503 11.89 11.38 -8.87
C ILE A 503 11.86 12.06 -7.50
N ALA A 504 10.79 11.87 -6.71
CA ALA A 504 10.66 12.50 -5.40
C ALA A 504 11.78 12.10 -4.43
N ASN A 505 12.10 10.81 -4.38
CA ASN A 505 13.18 10.28 -3.56
C ASN A 505 14.54 10.80 -4.03
N THR A 506 14.79 10.79 -5.34
CA THR A 506 16.07 11.25 -5.94
C THR A 506 16.33 12.72 -5.63
N GLN A 507 15.28 13.54 -5.67
CA GLN A 507 15.33 14.97 -5.36
C GLN A 507 15.39 15.28 -3.85
N ASN A 508 15.42 14.26 -2.98
CA ASN A 508 15.38 14.42 -1.53
C ASN A 508 14.21 15.30 -1.07
N ALA A 509 13.02 15.10 -1.66
CA ALA A 509 11.87 15.92 -1.32
C ALA A 509 11.42 15.70 0.13
N ASP A 510 10.99 16.78 0.79
CA ASP A 510 10.45 16.75 2.14
C ASP A 510 8.96 16.41 2.14
N LEU A 511 8.24 16.72 1.06
CA LEU A 511 6.83 16.37 0.87
C LEU A 511 6.57 15.95 -0.58
N PHE A 512 5.62 15.03 -0.76
CA PHE A 512 5.13 14.61 -2.07
C PHE A 512 3.61 14.81 -2.20
N VAL A 513 3.19 15.57 -3.21
CA VAL A 513 1.79 15.92 -3.44
C VAL A 513 1.38 15.51 -4.85
N SER A 514 0.64 14.41 -4.97
CA SER A 514 0.06 13.97 -6.24
C SER A 514 -1.32 14.59 -6.45
N ILE A 515 -1.57 15.09 -7.67
CA ILE A 515 -2.80 15.82 -8.04
C ILE A 515 -3.57 15.02 -9.07
N HIS A 516 -4.82 14.71 -8.73
CA HIS A 516 -5.76 13.94 -9.54
C HIS A 516 -7.16 14.58 -9.54
N THR A 517 -8.04 14.05 -10.39
CA THR A 517 -9.47 14.36 -10.39
C THR A 517 -10.28 13.07 -10.40
N ASN A 518 -11.25 12.96 -9.50
CA ASN A 518 -12.02 11.75 -9.37
C ASN A 518 -13.01 11.61 -10.55
N ALA A 519 -13.48 10.39 -10.80
CA ALA A 519 -14.53 10.12 -11.76
C ALA A 519 -15.34 8.88 -11.37
N VAL A 520 -16.66 9.02 -11.38
CA VAL A 520 -17.57 7.90 -11.12
C VAL A 520 -18.74 7.92 -12.10
N ARG A 521 -19.42 6.77 -12.22
CA ARG A 521 -20.55 6.61 -13.15
C ARG A 521 -21.73 7.53 -12.81
N ASP A 522 -22.02 7.71 -11.53
CA ASP A 522 -23.04 8.66 -11.10
C ASP A 522 -22.47 10.09 -11.19
N LYS A 523 -22.79 10.77 -12.28
CA LYS A 523 -22.33 12.13 -12.59
C LYS A 523 -22.82 13.18 -11.58
N ARG A 524 -23.69 12.81 -10.63
CA ARG A 524 -24.11 13.69 -9.53
C ARG A 524 -23.12 13.69 -8.37
N ALA A 525 -22.21 12.71 -8.28
CA ALA A 525 -21.17 12.71 -7.25
C ALA A 525 -20.26 13.94 -7.40
N TYR A 526 -19.87 14.54 -6.28
CA TYR A 526 -19.02 15.72 -6.24
C TYR A 526 -18.29 15.82 -4.89
N GLY A 527 -17.25 16.63 -4.84
CA GLY A 527 -16.47 16.91 -3.63
C GLY A 527 -14.99 16.57 -3.77
N ILE A 528 -14.26 16.85 -2.69
CA ILE A 528 -12.80 16.75 -2.61
C ILE A 528 -12.45 15.62 -1.65
N GLU A 529 -11.47 14.79 -2.02
CA GLU A 529 -10.92 13.71 -1.19
C GLU A 529 -9.39 13.82 -1.16
N THR A 530 -8.77 13.54 -0.03
CA THR A 530 -7.31 13.47 0.07
C THR A 530 -6.94 12.10 0.63
N TYR A 531 -5.99 11.45 -0.02
CA TYR A 531 -5.57 10.10 0.30
C TYR A 531 -4.13 10.05 0.78
N PHE A 532 -3.84 9.10 1.66
CA PHE A 532 -2.48 8.68 1.98
C PHE A 532 -2.36 7.15 1.89
N LEU A 533 -1.12 6.66 1.78
CA LEU A 533 -0.84 5.24 1.62
C LEU A 533 -1.17 4.45 2.89
N ASN A 534 -2.19 3.59 2.82
CA ASN A 534 -2.50 2.58 3.82
C ASN A 534 -3.45 1.52 3.21
N LEU A 535 -3.81 0.49 3.97
CA LEU A 535 -4.88 -0.44 3.63
C LEU A 535 -6.21 0.30 3.47
N ALA A 536 -7.00 -0.08 2.47
CA ALA A 536 -8.25 0.62 2.22
C ALA A 536 -9.28 0.29 3.30
N THR A 537 -10.04 1.30 3.73
CA THR A 537 -11.08 1.15 4.75
C THR A 537 -12.50 1.03 4.18
N ASP A 538 -12.66 1.30 2.88
CA ASP A 538 -13.96 1.29 2.20
C ASP A 538 -13.83 0.95 0.71
N ASP A 539 -14.94 0.47 0.12
CA ASP A 539 -15.01 0.03 -1.28
C ASP A 539 -14.78 1.18 -2.28
N ASP A 540 -15.09 2.43 -1.92
CA ASP A 540 -14.86 3.57 -2.80
C ASP A 540 -13.36 3.83 -2.93
N ALA A 541 -12.63 3.81 -1.81
CA ALA A 541 -11.18 3.92 -1.77
C ALA A 541 -10.49 2.79 -2.56
N ILE A 542 -10.99 1.55 -2.49
CA ILE A 542 -10.47 0.43 -3.29
C ILE A 542 -10.68 0.68 -4.79
N ARG A 543 -11.85 1.18 -5.20
CA ARG A 543 -12.12 1.45 -6.63
C ARG A 543 -11.27 2.59 -7.17
N VAL A 544 -11.09 3.67 -6.40
CA VAL A 544 -10.21 4.78 -6.77
C VAL A 544 -8.77 4.25 -6.91
N ALA A 545 -8.25 3.53 -5.91
CA ALA A 545 -6.91 2.93 -6.00
C ALA A 545 -6.76 1.96 -7.17
N ALA A 546 -7.77 1.13 -7.45
CA ALA A 546 -7.75 0.24 -8.61
C ALA A 546 -7.64 1.02 -9.94
N ARG A 547 -8.41 2.10 -10.08
CA ARG A 547 -8.39 2.96 -11.27
C ARG A 547 -7.02 3.64 -11.44
N GLU A 548 -6.52 4.30 -10.40
CA GLU A 548 -5.24 5.02 -10.46
C GLU A 548 -4.04 4.09 -10.64
N ASN A 549 -4.10 2.88 -10.07
CA ASN A 549 -3.06 1.87 -10.27
C ASN A 549 -3.17 1.14 -11.62
N ALA A 550 -4.16 1.48 -12.46
CA ALA A 550 -4.50 0.78 -13.69
C ALA A 550 -4.65 -0.75 -13.49
N THR A 551 -5.27 -1.17 -12.38
CA THR A 551 -5.38 -2.56 -11.96
C THR A 551 -6.79 -2.94 -11.53
N SER A 552 -7.05 -4.23 -11.29
CA SER A 552 -8.35 -4.69 -10.80
C SER A 552 -8.44 -4.56 -9.29
N THR A 553 -9.67 -4.40 -8.76
CA THR A 553 -9.92 -4.39 -7.30
C THR A 553 -9.44 -5.67 -6.60
N LYS A 554 -9.38 -6.80 -7.32
CA LYS A 554 -8.82 -8.06 -6.80
C LYS A 554 -7.32 -7.98 -6.57
N ASN A 555 -6.57 -7.33 -7.47
CA ASN A 555 -5.12 -7.18 -7.36
C ASN A 555 -4.71 -6.15 -6.29
N ILE A 556 -5.66 -5.30 -5.88
CA ILE A 556 -5.47 -4.38 -4.76
C ILE A 556 -5.34 -5.13 -3.42
N SER A 557 -6.07 -6.22 -3.21
CA SER A 557 -5.93 -7.03 -1.98
C SER A 557 -4.57 -7.74 -1.87
N ASP A 558 -3.94 -8.11 -2.99
CA ASP A 558 -2.57 -8.65 -2.98
C ASP A 558 -1.57 -7.56 -2.58
N LEU A 559 -1.80 -6.31 -2.99
CA LEU A 559 -0.98 -5.16 -2.62
C LEU A 559 -1.10 -4.81 -1.13
N GLU A 560 -2.27 -5.02 -0.52
CA GLU A 560 -2.47 -4.87 0.92
C GLU A 560 -1.56 -5.81 1.75
N SER A 561 -1.26 -7.00 1.23
CA SER A 561 -0.29 -7.91 1.84
C SER A 561 1.15 -7.35 1.77
N ILE A 562 1.53 -6.78 0.62
CA ILE A 562 2.83 -6.12 0.42
C ILE A 562 2.97 -4.89 1.32
N LEU A 563 1.89 -4.11 1.46
CA LEU A 563 1.86 -2.92 2.30
C LEU A 563 2.06 -3.25 3.77
N SER A 564 1.42 -4.32 4.27
CA SER A 564 1.59 -4.75 5.65
C SER A 564 3.07 -5.00 6.02
N ASP A 565 3.90 -5.39 5.04
CA ASP A 565 5.35 -5.60 5.18
C ASP A 565 6.22 -4.35 4.90
N LEU A 566 5.63 -3.26 4.38
CA LEU A 566 6.29 -2.01 3.99
C LEU A 566 5.97 -0.83 4.93
N MET A 567 4.87 -0.91 5.67
CA MET A 567 4.34 0.20 6.46
C MET A 567 5.30 0.59 7.59
N GLN A 568 6.04 1.67 7.36
CA GLN A 568 6.80 2.39 8.39
C GLN A 568 5.85 3.37 9.10
N ASN A 569 5.46 3.05 10.34
CA ASN A 569 4.44 3.79 11.09
C ASN A 569 4.67 5.31 11.18
N ALA A 570 5.93 5.78 11.16
CA ALA A 570 6.23 7.22 11.25
C ALA A 570 5.77 8.00 9.99
N LYS A 571 5.98 7.45 8.79
CA LYS A 571 5.60 8.10 7.53
C LYS A 571 4.09 8.21 7.39
N ILE A 572 3.37 7.16 7.75
CA ILE A 572 1.92 7.09 7.66
C ILE A 572 1.26 8.14 8.55
N ASN A 573 1.76 8.31 9.77
CA ASN A 573 1.23 9.31 10.70
C ASN A 573 1.40 10.73 10.16
N GLU A 574 2.58 11.05 9.62
CA GLU A 574 2.84 12.38 9.06
C GLU A 574 2.05 12.64 7.77
N SER A 575 1.96 11.65 6.85
CA SER A 575 1.08 11.75 5.68
C SER A 575 -0.39 11.95 6.07
N SER A 576 -0.85 11.27 7.13
CA SER A 576 -2.22 11.41 7.63
C SER A 576 -2.50 12.81 8.17
N ARG A 577 -1.57 13.38 8.95
CA ARG A 577 -1.67 14.77 9.44
C ARG A 577 -1.69 15.78 8.30
N LEU A 578 -0.72 15.68 7.39
CA LEU A 578 -0.64 16.55 6.21
C LEU A 578 -1.93 16.48 5.39
N ALA A 579 -2.43 15.26 5.12
CA ALA A 579 -3.66 15.05 4.38
C ALA A 579 -4.88 15.69 5.07
N ALA A 580 -4.98 15.60 6.41
CA ALA A 580 -6.07 16.22 7.16
C ALA A 580 -6.07 17.75 7.05
N MET A 581 -4.89 18.38 7.14
CA MET A 581 -4.77 19.82 7.01
C MET A 581 -5.06 20.30 5.59
N VAL A 582 -4.48 19.63 4.58
CA VAL A 582 -4.75 19.93 3.16
C VAL A 582 -6.23 19.77 2.85
N GLN A 583 -6.85 18.67 3.26
CA GLN A 583 -8.28 18.42 3.03
C GLN A 583 -9.17 19.50 3.64
N ASN A 584 -8.94 19.82 4.92
CA ASN A 584 -9.77 20.76 5.66
C ASN A 584 -9.61 22.19 5.12
N GLU A 585 -8.38 22.67 4.97
CA GLU A 585 -8.11 24.04 4.49
C GLU A 585 -8.58 24.23 3.05
N THR A 586 -8.41 23.23 2.18
CA THR A 586 -8.90 23.30 0.80
C THR A 586 -10.41 23.46 0.76
N CYS A 587 -11.14 22.64 1.52
CA CYS A 587 -12.60 22.72 1.57
C CYS A 587 -13.09 24.03 2.20
N LEU A 588 -12.49 24.47 3.31
CA LEU A 588 -12.84 25.71 3.99
C LEU A 588 -12.59 26.93 3.09
N HIS A 589 -11.45 26.95 2.39
CA HIS A 589 -11.11 28.05 1.51
C HIS A 589 -12.06 28.14 0.31
N LEU A 590 -12.34 27.02 -0.35
CA LEU A 590 -13.22 26.98 -1.51
C LEU A 590 -14.67 27.34 -1.18
N LYS A 591 -15.19 26.93 -0.01
CA LYS A 591 -16.55 27.27 0.45
C LYS A 591 -16.82 28.77 0.52
N LYS A 592 -15.79 29.61 0.69
CA LYS A 592 -15.93 31.07 0.72
C LYS A 592 -16.30 31.67 -0.63
N LYS A 593 -15.94 31.00 -1.74
CA LYS A 593 -16.07 31.54 -3.11
C LYS A 593 -16.97 30.70 -4.02
N PHE A 594 -17.21 29.44 -3.66
CA PHE A 594 -17.95 28.49 -4.50
C PHE A 594 -18.99 27.74 -3.68
N SER A 595 -20.21 27.68 -4.20
CA SER A 595 -21.28 26.86 -3.62
C SER A 595 -21.04 25.36 -3.85
N HIS A 596 -21.72 24.49 -3.11
CA HIS A 596 -21.67 23.03 -3.32
C HIS A 596 -20.25 22.44 -3.23
N ILE A 597 -19.45 22.91 -2.26
CA ILE A 597 -18.16 22.29 -1.92
C ILE A 597 -18.39 21.25 -0.83
N ARG A 598 -18.12 19.99 -1.16
CA ARG A 598 -18.29 18.85 -0.25
C ARG A 598 -16.93 18.33 0.20
N ASN A 599 -16.69 18.33 1.51
CA ASN A 599 -15.57 17.65 2.14
C ASN A 599 -15.92 16.15 2.23
N LYS A 600 -15.26 15.30 1.45
CA LYS A 600 -15.43 13.84 1.51
C LYS A 600 -14.39 13.14 2.41
N GLY A 601 -13.58 13.93 3.10
CA GLY A 601 -12.66 13.50 4.14
C GLY A 601 -11.31 13.03 3.63
N VAL A 602 -10.48 12.66 4.61
CA VAL A 602 -9.22 11.96 4.36
C VAL A 602 -9.48 10.48 4.27
N LYS A 603 -8.86 9.82 3.29
CA LYS A 603 -9.02 8.41 3.02
C LYS A 603 -7.68 7.67 2.98
N GLN A 604 -7.78 6.37 3.12
CA GLN A 604 -6.66 5.44 3.10
C GLN A 604 -6.84 4.50 1.94
N ALA A 605 -5.83 4.37 1.09
CA ALA A 605 -5.87 3.39 0.01
C ALA A 605 -4.47 3.03 -0.49
N PRO A 606 -4.32 1.85 -1.10
CA PRO A 606 -3.03 1.31 -1.49
C PRO A 606 -2.63 1.82 -2.90
N PHE A 607 -2.26 3.09 -3.02
CA PHE A 607 -1.83 3.68 -4.28
C PHE A 607 -0.37 3.37 -4.63
N TYR A 608 -0.12 2.86 -5.83
CA TYR A 608 1.23 2.62 -6.36
C TYR A 608 2.05 3.91 -6.45
N VAL A 609 1.42 5.04 -6.79
CA VAL A 609 2.10 6.35 -6.86
C VAL A 609 2.53 6.88 -5.50
N LEU A 610 2.08 6.30 -4.39
CA LEU A 610 2.57 6.64 -3.04
C LEU A 610 3.55 5.58 -2.52
N LEU A 611 3.68 4.45 -3.22
CA LEU A 611 4.48 3.30 -2.80
C LEU A 611 5.97 3.59 -2.92
N GLY A 612 6.69 3.37 -1.81
CA GLY A 612 8.13 3.60 -1.72
C GLY A 612 8.55 5.07 -1.64
N ALA A 613 7.60 6.01 -1.48
CA ALA A 613 7.93 7.39 -1.13
C ALA A 613 8.67 7.45 0.22
N GLN A 614 9.73 8.25 0.29
CA GLN A 614 10.56 8.36 1.49
C GLN A 614 10.13 9.44 2.47
N MET A 615 9.25 10.32 2.02
CA MET A 615 8.71 11.47 2.73
C MET A 615 7.19 11.34 2.93
N PRO A 616 6.55 12.20 3.74
CA PRO A 616 5.09 12.30 3.76
C PRO A 616 4.54 12.55 2.35
N ALA A 617 3.58 11.72 1.96
CA ALA A 617 3.08 11.63 0.60
C ALA A 617 1.56 11.52 0.60
N LEU A 618 0.92 12.32 -0.24
CA LEU A 618 -0.53 12.33 -0.41
C LEU A 618 -0.95 12.37 -1.88
N LEU A 619 -2.20 11.98 -2.12
CA LEU A 619 -2.89 12.11 -3.40
C LEU A 619 -4.17 12.92 -3.18
N VAL A 620 -4.30 14.06 -3.86
CA VAL A 620 -5.48 14.94 -3.80
C VAL A 620 -6.37 14.66 -4.98
N GLU A 621 -7.56 14.13 -4.72
CA GLU A 621 -8.66 14.08 -5.67
C GLU A 621 -9.42 15.40 -5.60
N THR A 622 -9.02 16.33 -6.47
CA THR A 622 -9.37 17.76 -6.36
C THR A 622 -10.83 18.08 -6.62
N SER A 623 -11.56 17.20 -7.32
CA SER A 623 -12.98 17.27 -7.68
C SER A 623 -13.36 16.06 -8.54
N PHE A 624 -14.64 15.83 -8.81
CA PHE A 624 -15.11 14.81 -9.75
C PHE A 624 -15.22 15.37 -11.18
N ILE A 625 -14.24 15.09 -12.04
CA ILE A 625 -14.25 15.55 -13.43
C ILE A 625 -15.44 15.01 -14.24
N SER A 626 -16.04 13.89 -13.81
CA SER A 626 -17.27 13.32 -14.36
C SER A 626 -18.53 14.13 -14.03
N ASN A 627 -18.47 15.04 -13.06
CA ASN A 627 -19.59 15.90 -12.67
C ASN A 627 -19.63 17.16 -13.55
N PRO A 628 -20.79 17.55 -14.12
CA PRO A 628 -20.88 18.71 -15.01
C PRO A 628 -20.38 20.02 -14.40
N ARG A 629 -20.73 20.27 -13.13
CA ARG A 629 -20.39 21.52 -12.43
C ARG A 629 -18.91 21.55 -12.05
N GLU A 630 -18.41 20.44 -11.53
CA GLU A 630 -17.00 20.36 -11.15
C GLU A 630 -16.09 20.32 -12.37
N CYS A 631 -16.50 19.69 -13.48
CA CYS A 631 -15.77 19.75 -14.75
C CYS A 631 -15.63 21.19 -15.25
N LYS A 632 -16.71 21.99 -15.26
CA LYS A 632 -16.67 23.42 -15.60
C LYS A 632 -15.79 24.24 -14.66
N ARG A 633 -15.74 23.87 -13.38
CA ARG A 633 -14.87 24.51 -12.39
C ARG A 633 -13.41 24.15 -12.62
N LEU A 634 -13.11 22.88 -12.84
CA LEU A 634 -11.78 22.38 -13.09
C LEU A 634 -11.15 23.02 -14.34
N THR A 635 -11.93 23.40 -15.35
CA THR A 635 -11.42 24.15 -16.52
C THR A 635 -11.25 25.65 -16.28
N SER A 636 -11.72 26.19 -15.15
CA SER A 636 -11.66 27.61 -14.82
C SER A 636 -10.37 27.96 -14.07
N ALA A 637 -9.59 28.92 -14.59
CA ALA A 637 -8.41 29.44 -13.92
C ALA A 637 -8.72 29.97 -12.51
N LYS A 638 -9.86 30.67 -12.33
CA LYS A 638 -10.30 31.21 -11.03
C LYS A 638 -10.50 30.12 -9.98
N TYR A 639 -11.08 28.98 -10.38
CA TYR A 639 -11.28 27.86 -9.47
C TYR A 639 -9.96 27.12 -9.18
N GLN A 640 -9.13 26.89 -10.21
CA GLN A 640 -7.81 26.28 -10.03
C GLN A 640 -6.92 27.09 -9.09
N GLU A 641 -6.90 28.43 -9.20
CA GLU A 641 -6.16 29.31 -8.30
C GLU A 641 -6.66 29.18 -6.85
N ALA A 642 -7.97 29.27 -6.63
CA ALA A 642 -8.55 29.12 -5.29
C ALA A 642 -8.33 27.71 -4.71
N LEU A 643 -8.35 26.67 -5.55
CA LEU A 643 -8.01 25.31 -5.15
C LEU A 643 -6.56 25.25 -4.65
N CYS A 644 -5.61 25.82 -5.41
CA CYS A 644 -4.20 25.87 -5.02
C CYS A 644 -3.99 26.69 -3.74
N ASP A 645 -4.67 27.82 -3.57
CA ASP A 645 -4.63 28.63 -2.34
C ASP A 645 -5.03 27.82 -1.10
N GLY A 646 -6.06 26.97 -1.26
CA GLY A 646 -6.54 26.06 -0.23
C GLY A 646 -5.50 24.99 0.14
N ILE A 647 -4.90 24.36 -0.88
CA ILE A 647 -3.84 23.35 -0.68
C ILE A 647 -2.62 23.97 0.02
N ILE A 648 -2.17 25.15 -0.44
CA ILE A 648 -1.03 25.88 0.15
C ILE A 648 -1.29 26.25 1.61
N LYS A 649 -2.52 26.63 1.97
CA LYS A 649 -2.89 26.88 3.38
C LYS A 649 -2.75 25.62 4.24
N GLY A 650 -3.21 24.49 3.74
CA GLY A 650 -3.05 23.20 4.43
C GLY A 650 -1.59 22.82 4.62
N ILE A 651 -0.77 22.94 3.56
CA ILE A 651 0.67 22.67 3.64
C ILE A 651 1.36 23.64 4.61
N ARG A 652 1.05 24.93 4.55
CA ARG A 652 1.58 25.93 5.48
C ARG A 652 1.27 25.61 6.94
N ASN A 653 0.03 25.21 7.21
CA ASN A 653 -0.38 24.82 8.57
C ASN A 653 0.39 23.58 9.04
N TYR A 654 0.66 22.63 8.14
CA TYR A 654 1.46 21.45 8.45
C TYR A 654 2.91 21.82 8.79
N ILE A 655 3.54 22.64 7.95
CA ILE A 655 4.91 23.14 8.18
C ILE A 655 5.00 23.88 9.53
N ARG A 656 3.99 24.70 9.86
CA ARG A 656 3.93 25.41 11.15
C ARG A 656 3.76 24.48 12.36
N GLU A 657 3.00 23.39 12.23
CA GLU A 657 2.81 22.44 13.33
C GLU A 657 4.10 21.66 13.62
N ILE A 658 4.84 21.27 12.59
CA ILE A 658 6.04 20.43 12.74
C ILE A 658 7.31 21.25 13.03
N SER A 659 7.31 22.55 12.72
CA SER A 659 8.41 23.46 13.06
C SER A 659 8.38 23.79 14.57
N PRO A 660 9.49 23.69 15.32
CA PRO A 660 9.54 24.10 16.72
C PRO A 660 9.18 25.59 16.84
N LYS A 661 8.34 25.96 17.82
CA LYS A 661 7.99 27.36 18.14
C LYS A 661 9.18 28.20 18.68
N ALA A 662 10.42 27.92 18.29
CA ALA A 662 11.62 28.55 18.80
C ALA A 662 12.37 29.33 17.70
N SER A 663 11.74 30.39 17.20
CA SER A 663 12.46 31.47 16.47
C SER A 663 11.84 32.86 16.64
N PHE A 664 10.81 33.03 17.48
CA PHE A 664 10.22 34.34 17.78
C PHE A 664 10.21 34.58 19.30
N ARG A 665 11.40 34.71 19.89
CA ARG A 665 11.65 35.39 21.17
C ARG A 665 13.13 35.80 21.21
N GLN A 666 13.52 36.74 20.35
CA GLN A 666 14.72 37.56 20.51
C GLN A 666 14.71 38.73 19.52
N GLN A 667 13.70 39.60 19.63
CA GLN A 667 13.75 40.98 19.11
C GLN A 667 12.61 41.79 19.74
N SER A 668 12.61 41.84 21.07
CA SER A 668 11.76 42.75 21.86
C SER A 668 12.37 42.90 23.26
N SER A 669 13.63 43.33 23.32
CA SER A 669 14.30 43.80 24.55
C SER A 669 15.60 44.55 24.24
N VAL A 670 15.60 45.34 23.17
CA VAL A 670 16.48 46.51 23.01
C VAL A 670 15.48 47.63 22.72
N ASP A 671 15.60 48.75 23.42
CA ASP A 671 14.60 49.85 23.54
C ASP A 671 13.67 49.73 24.77
N ALA A 672 14.27 49.48 25.93
CA ALA A 672 13.80 50.05 27.20
C ALA A 672 14.98 50.03 28.19
N ASN A 673 15.44 51.23 28.58
CA ASN A 673 16.55 51.58 29.47
C ASN A 673 17.93 51.66 28.81
N GLY A 674 18.34 52.91 28.55
CA GLY A 674 19.63 53.35 28.06
C GLY A 674 19.48 54.73 27.43
#